data_AF-A0A6L9ET90-F1
#
_entry.id   AF-A0A6L9ET90-F1
#
_cell.length_a   1.000
_cell.length_b   1.000
_cell.length_c   1.000
_cell.angle_alpha   90.00
_cell.angle_beta   90.00
_cell.angle_gamma   90.00
#
_symmetry.space_group_name_H-M   'P 1'
#
loop_
_entity.id
_entity.type
_entity.pdbx_description
1 polymer ?
#
loop_
_entity_poly.entity_id
_entity_poly.type
_entity_poly.pdbx_seq_one_letter_code
_entity_poly.pdbx_strand_id
1 'polypeptide(L)'
;MEIKHYSNIFLDKTAESHRYISRKQGGGSLKIPPRNRVEHGQKIQNKLQEVWKQVEESDKTRTAVSLSTRQGTYLEFESKPDFALSTKSLEFAPSGIRILNIRKEETQDGSIINKATVFIPKGKENHFLKKVNAYINEDDKRSKKPKNQKLISSIEDIKLAVLESFWTGMKDWMPKDEAVWCEVWLSIDSDEAESQFRQITSSLGIEIKKEKLSFPERRVVVLKANRIMLKQIIESTHLVAEIRRATETAAFFVNLENKEQTEWALELLKRLNVNPKINTCISILDTGINNGHMLIKPVLKDENCYAYDVKWGTFDHNGHGTNMAGLSIFGDLQTALECNDEIALNHCLESYKILPPNGENSPELYGAITAESVSNLIIENPDKKRVICMAVTAPKYETGDGSPSSWSAAIDELTSGYIDDIQKLFLVSAGNINDRDDWSNYPDSNITRTVQNPGQAWNAVTVGAYTQKCTFDVEAYGEKEVVANVGELSPYSSTSMSWESKWPIKPEIVLEGGNLIKDSLGCFECEDLSVLTTNHKPQQSQFTTICATSAATAQAAWMAAQLQSMYPNAWPETIRALLIHSAEWTDAMKKQFLDGSSKNDYKKLLRTCGYGIPNLGRAIQCANNSVNLIIQSELQPFDKQKDRYVSKDMHIHEIPWPKDVLEQLFDTQVEMKITLSYFIEPGPGEIGWKDRYRYPSCALRFDVNGSDTKEVFMSRISKAIEDENNDIARSGGGNVQWLLGPNNRNVGSIHSDVWQGTAAALATSNLIAVYPAVGWWRERHHLGRWDHKIRYSLVVSISTPEITADLYTPIINKIKVANKVKVEITT
;
A
#
# COMPACT_ATOMS: atom_id res chain seq x y z
N MET A 1 -18.44 2.05 -16.34
CA MET A 1 -17.64 1.62 -17.53
C MET A 1 -16.56 0.63 -17.07
N GLU A 2 -15.88 -0.04 -18.01
CA GLU A 2 -14.68 -0.86 -17.69
C GLU A 2 -13.51 0.03 -17.24
N ILE A 3 -12.77 -0.39 -16.20
CA ILE A 3 -11.57 0.34 -15.75
C ILE A 3 -10.48 0.15 -16.80
N LYS A 4 -10.12 1.23 -17.48
CA LYS A 4 -8.97 1.22 -18.38
C LYS A 4 -7.72 1.60 -17.61
N HIS A 5 -6.70 0.76 -17.76
CA HIS A 5 -5.39 0.93 -17.18
C HIS A 5 -4.44 1.51 -18.25
N TYR A 6 -3.60 2.47 -17.86
CA TYR A 6 -2.63 3.13 -18.71
C TYR A 6 -1.29 3.29 -17.97
N SER A 7 -0.21 3.55 -18.70
CA SER A 7 1.07 3.90 -18.08
C SER A 7 1.00 5.25 -17.33
N ASN A 8 1.85 5.40 -16.33
CA ASN A 8 2.09 6.65 -15.61
C ASN A 8 2.53 7.76 -16.57
N ILE A 9 2.15 8.99 -16.25
CA ILE A 9 2.38 10.15 -17.11
C ILE A 9 3.61 10.92 -16.62
N PHE A 10 4.67 10.93 -17.41
CA PHE A 10 5.83 11.78 -17.17
C PHE A 10 5.57 13.20 -17.69
N LEU A 11 5.87 14.21 -16.87
CA LEU A 11 5.65 15.62 -17.13
C LEU A 11 6.97 16.37 -17.26
N ASP A 12 7.42 16.59 -18.48
CA ASP A 12 8.65 17.32 -18.77
C ASP A 12 8.48 18.84 -18.68
N LYS A 13 9.51 19.52 -18.14
CA LYS A 13 9.64 20.98 -18.16
C LYS A 13 8.41 21.73 -17.61
N THR A 14 7.87 21.25 -16.48
CA THR A 14 6.80 21.91 -15.71
C THR A 14 7.31 22.87 -14.63
N ALA A 15 8.60 22.79 -14.28
CA ALA A 15 9.22 23.63 -13.28
C ALA A 15 9.41 25.07 -13.80
N GLU A 16 8.73 26.02 -13.17
CA GLU A 16 9.14 27.43 -13.21
C GLU A 16 10.07 27.70 -12.02
N SER A 17 11.33 28.05 -12.29
CA SER A 17 12.30 28.42 -11.26
C SER A 17 12.13 29.89 -10.87
N HIS A 18 11.91 30.15 -9.58
CA HIS A 18 11.70 31.49 -9.04
C HIS A 18 12.67 31.82 -7.91
N ARG A 19 13.03 33.10 -7.79
CA ARG A 19 13.81 33.65 -6.66
C ARG A 19 12.89 34.09 -5.51
N TYR A 20 13.38 33.95 -4.28
CA TYR A 20 12.71 34.26 -3.01
C TYR A 20 12.29 35.75 -2.82
N ILE A 21 11.02 36.02 -2.41
CA ILE A 21 10.46 37.37 -2.10
C ILE A 21 9.27 37.26 -1.08
N SER A 22 9.16 38.09 -0.02
CA SER A 22 8.21 37.89 1.12
C SER A 22 7.07 38.94 1.33
N ARG A 23 5.85 38.51 1.79
CA ARG A 23 4.84 39.14 2.74
C ARG A 23 3.37 38.52 2.77
N LYS A 24 2.73 38.51 3.97
CA LYS A 24 1.43 37.92 4.51
C LYS A 24 0.06 38.18 3.77
N GLN A 25 -1.16 37.57 4.03
CA GLN A 25 -1.70 36.33 4.72
C GLN A 25 -3.28 36.32 4.87
N GLY A 26 -4.06 35.20 4.72
CA GLY A 26 -5.49 35.02 5.24
C GLY A 26 -6.51 34.09 4.45
N GLY A 27 -7.54 33.44 5.07
CA GLY A 27 -8.45 32.40 4.44
C GLY A 27 -9.94 32.20 4.97
N GLY A 28 -10.73 31.18 4.49
CA GLY A 28 -12.21 30.95 4.77
C GLY A 28 -12.91 29.60 4.29
N SER A 29 -14.24 29.34 4.51
CA SER A 29 -14.95 27.98 4.56
C SER A 29 -16.33 27.74 3.79
N LEU A 30 -17.04 26.56 3.93
CA LEU A 30 -17.99 25.84 2.98
C LEU A 30 -19.51 25.53 3.38
N LYS A 31 -20.35 24.86 2.51
CA LYS A 31 -21.88 24.73 2.54
C LYS A 31 -22.58 23.39 2.03
N ILE A 32 -23.95 23.31 1.87
CA ILE A 32 -24.85 22.10 1.67
C ILE A 32 -26.13 22.36 0.76
N PRO A 33 -26.75 21.37 0.02
CA PRO A 33 -27.86 21.56 -0.99
C PRO A 33 -29.36 21.12 -0.66
N PRO A 34 -30.39 21.40 -1.53
CA PRO A 34 -31.86 21.24 -1.28
C PRO A 34 -32.70 20.26 -2.19
N ARG A 35 -33.97 19.93 -1.85
CA ARG A 35 -34.94 19.07 -2.65
C ARG A 35 -36.45 19.40 -2.44
N ASN A 36 -37.34 18.93 -3.34
CA ASN A 36 -38.83 18.95 -3.21
C ASN A 36 -39.39 17.69 -2.50
N ARG A 37 -40.48 17.84 -1.73
CA ARG A 37 -40.97 16.88 -0.70
C ARG A 37 -42.04 15.90 -1.18
N VAL A 38 -43.15 16.41 -1.72
CA VAL A 38 -44.39 15.62 -1.90
C VAL A 38 -44.22 14.58 -3.01
N GLU A 39 -43.65 15.00 -4.13
CA GLU A 39 -43.35 14.17 -5.30
C GLU A 39 -42.40 13.00 -4.97
N HIS A 40 -41.32 13.28 -4.23
CA HIS A 40 -40.36 12.25 -3.79
C HIS A 40 -41.00 11.23 -2.84
N GLY A 41 -41.82 11.69 -1.90
CA GLY A 41 -42.52 10.80 -0.97
C GLY A 41 -43.46 9.83 -1.68
N GLN A 42 -44.23 10.30 -2.67
CA GLN A 42 -45.17 9.47 -3.42
C GLN A 42 -44.46 8.41 -4.28
N LYS A 43 -43.33 8.76 -4.90
CA LYS A 43 -42.48 7.82 -5.68
C LYS A 43 -42.04 6.61 -4.83
N ILE A 44 -41.55 6.85 -3.61
CA ILE A 44 -41.08 5.79 -2.71
C ILE A 44 -42.24 4.94 -2.16
N GLN A 45 -43.42 5.52 -1.94
CA GLN A 45 -44.60 4.78 -1.52
C GLN A 45 -45.04 3.72 -2.54
N ASN A 46 -45.10 4.09 -3.82
CA ASN A 46 -45.55 3.20 -4.89
C ASN A 46 -44.59 2.00 -5.07
N LYS A 47 -43.26 2.24 -5.05
CA LYS A 47 -42.25 1.18 -5.14
C LYS A 47 -42.36 0.14 -4.03
N LEU A 48 -42.62 0.57 -2.78
CA LEU A 48 -42.85 -0.35 -1.66
C LEU A 48 -44.06 -1.25 -1.88
N GLN A 49 -45.16 -0.73 -2.45
CA GLN A 49 -46.37 -1.51 -2.73
C GLN A 49 -46.15 -2.54 -3.85
N GLU A 50 -45.39 -2.18 -4.88
CA GLU A 50 -45.06 -3.07 -5.99
C GLU A 50 -44.20 -4.28 -5.55
N VAL A 51 -43.16 -4.03 -4.75
CA VAL A 51 -42.30 -5.09 -4.18
C VAL A 51 -43.11 -6.06 -3.32
N TRP A 52 -44.03 -5.58 -2.47
CA TRP A 52 -44.86 -6.48 -1.66
C TRP A 52 -45.82 -7.34 -2.48
N LYS A 53 -46.32 -6.83 -3.61
CA LYS A 53 -47.16 -7.61 -4.53
C LYS A 53 -46.39 -8.78 -5.16
N GLN A 54 -45.13 -8.56 -5.57
CA GLN A 54 -44.25 -9.61 -6.10
C GLN A 54 -43.94 -10.69 -5.04
N VAL A 55 -43.78 -10.29 -3.77
CA VAL A 55 -43.59 -11.22 -2.64
C VAL A 55 -44.83 -12.10 -2.43
N GLU A 56 -46.04 -11.53 -2.47
CA GLU A 56 -47.28 -12.31 -2.37
C GLU A 56 -47.48 -13.30 -3.52
N GLU A 57 -47.13 -12.93 -4.75
CA GLU A 57 -47.24 -13.80 -5.92
C GLU A 57 -46.24 -14.97 -5.84
N SER A 58 -45.01 -14.71 -5.39
CA SER A 58 -43.99 -15.74 -5.13
C SER A 58 -44.42 -16.74 -4.04
N ASP A 59 -44.95 -16.28 -2.91
CA ASP A 59 -45.42 -17.16 -1.82
C ASP A 59 -46.63 -18.02 -2.25
N LYS A 60 -47.54 -17.48 -3.09
CA LYS A 60 -48.66 -18.25 -3.68
C LYS A 60 -48.14 -19.38 -4.58
N THR A 61 -47.15 -19.11 -5.43
CA THR A 61 -46.54 -20.14 -6.29
C THR A 61 -45.82 -21.23 -5.50
N ARG A 62 -45.12 -20.89 -4.40
CA ARG A 62 -44.42 -21.87 -3.55
C ARG A 62 -45.35 -22.77 -2.76
N THR A 63 -46.50 -22.23 -2.31
CA THR A 63 -47.53 -23.00 -1.59
C THR A 63 -48.12 -24.12 -2.47
N ALA A 64 -48.15 -23.93 -3.79
CA ALA A 64 -48.59 -24.94 -4.76
C ALA A 64 -47.58 -26.09 -5.01
N VAL A 65 -46.34 -25.97 -4.51
CA VAL A 65 -45.26 -26.98 -4.67
C VAL A 65 -44.79 -27.53 -3.31
N SER A 66 -45.61 -27.39 -2.27
CA SER A 66 -45.38 -27.95 -0.91
C SER A 66 -44.05 -27.57 -0.25
N LEU A 67 -43.42 -26.46 -0.65
CA LEU A 67 -42.25 -25.89 0.02
C LEU A 67 -42.66 -25.06 1.24
N SER A 68 -41.81 -25.02 2.28
CA SER A 68 -42.07 -24.22 3.48
C SER A 68 -42.09 -22.71 3.18
N THR A 69 -43.05 -21.99 3.76
CA THR A 69 -43.19 -20.54 3.59
C THR A 69 -42.13 -19.77 4.37
N ARG A 70 -41.58 -18.69 3.80
CA ARG A 70 -40.57 -17.84 4.44
C ARG A 70 -41.09 -17.20 5.74
N GLN A 71 -40.18 -17.05 6.72
CA GLN A 71 -40.43 -16.33 7.98
C GLN A 71 -40.12 -14.81 7.89
N GLY A 72 -39.57 -14.33 6.77
CA GLY A 72 -39.31 -12.91 6.51
C GLY A 72 -38.79 -12.66 5.09
N THR A 73 -38.57 -11.39 4.75
CA THR A 73 -38.15 -10.94 3.41
C THR A 73 -36.90 -10.05 3.50
N TYR A 74 -35.97 -10.21 2.57
CA TYR A 74 -34.78 -9.37 2.43
C TYR A 74 -35.05 -8.28 1.38
N LEU A 75 -34.95 -7.01 1.76
CA LEU A 75 -35.09 -5.86 0.86
C LEU A 75 -33.78 -5.09 0.78
N GLU A 76 -33.41 -4.64 -0.41
CA GLU A 76 -32.22 -3.86 -0.69
C GLU A 76 -32.61 -2.40 -0.95
N PHE A 77 -32.25 -1.49 -0.04
CA PHE A 77 -32.54 -0.05 -0.18
C PHE A 77 -31.35 0.65 -0.82
N GLU A 78 -31.56 1.33 -1.94
CA GLU A 78 -30.52 2.06 -2.67
C GLU A 78 -30.65 3.57 -2.39
N SER A 79 -29.52 4.23 -2.05
CA SER A 79 -29.49 5.68 -1.87
C SER A 79 -29.59 6.43 -3.18
N LYS A 80 -29.90 7.73 -3.13
CA LYS A 80 -29.54 8.60 -4.25
C LYS A 80 -27.99 8.66 -4.31
N PRO A 81 -27.39 8.69 -5.51
CA PRO A 81 -26.04 9.20 -5.76
C PRO A 81 -25.58 10.30 -4.77
N ASP A 82 -24.41 10.08 -4.16
CA ASP A 82 -23.63 11.05 -3.36
C ASP A 82 -24.31 11.62 -2.11
N PHE A 83 -25.43 11.02 -1.69
CA PHE A 83 -26.04 11.26 -0.39
C PHE A 83 -25.99 9.99 0.47
N ALA A 84 -25.44 10.11 1.67
CA ALA A 84 -25.37 8.99 2.62
C ALA A 84 -26.77 8.49 3.01
N LEU A 85 -26.99 7.18 2.87
CA LEU A 85 -28.19 6.48 3.34
C LEU A 85 -28.27 6.59 4.88
N SER A 86 -29.44 6.93 5.45
CA SER A 86 -29.60 7.07 6.91
C SER A 86 -29.73 5.72 7.63
N THR A 87 -28.63 4.96 7.68
CA THR A 87 -28.52 3.57 8.17
C THR A 87 -29.14 3.35 9.56
N LYS A 88 -28.82 4.21 10.54
CA LYS A 88 -29.39 4.18 11.92
C LYS A 88 -30.92 4.32 11.99
N SER A 89 -31.63 4.53 10.87
CA SER A 89 -33.09 4.71 10.81
C SER A 89 -33.81 3.61 10.00
N LEU A 90 -33.05 2.73 9.33
CA LEU A 90 -33.50 1.55 8.60
C LEU A 90 -33.58 0.30 9.50
N GLU A 91 -32.79 0.26 10.57
CA GLU A 91 -32.88 -0.78 11.59
C GLU A 91 -33.99 -0.50 12.63
N PHE A 92 -34.65 -1.55 13.13
CA PHE A 92 -35.57 -1.44 14.27
C PHE A 92 -35.64 -2.75 15.06
N ALA A 93 -34.62 -2.97 15.89
CA ALA A 93 -34.46 -4.17 16.72
C ALA A 93 -35.70 -4.60 17.54
N PRO A 94 -36.52 -3.70 18.15
CA PRO A 94 -37.72 -4.09 18.91
C PRO A 94 -38.85 -4.71 18.07
N SER A 95 -38.74 -4.77 16.74
CA SER A 95 -39.64 -5.55 15.88
C SER A 95 -38.89 -6.49 14.94
N GLY A 96 -37.63 -6.82 15.25
CA GLY A 96 -36.83 -7.78 14.50
C GLY A 96 -36.36 -7.34 13.11
N ILE A 97 -36.55 -6.06 12.74
CA ILE A 97 -36.03 -5.54 11.46
C ILE A 97 -34.54 -5.24 11.65
N ARG A 98 -33.69 -5.95 10.91
CA ARG A 98 -32.22 -5.90 11.04
C ARG A 98 -31.55 -5.61 9.71
N ILE A 99 -30.48 -4.82 9.73
CA ILE A 99 -29.60 -4.63 8.57
C ILE A 99 -28.58 -5.78 8.57
N LEU A 100 -28.31 -6.38 7.42
CA LEU A 100 -27.41 -7.53 7.30
C LEU A 100 -26.08 -7.16 6.66
N ASN A 101 -26.13 -6.34 5.61
CA ASN A 101 -24.95 -5.86 4.91
C ASN A 101 -25.26 -4.49 4.28
N ILE A 102 -24.23 -3.65 4.17
CA ILE A 102 -24.27 -2.37 3.47
C ILE A 102 -23.08 -2.37 2.51
N ARG A 103 -23.38 -2.41 1.21
CA ARG A 103 -22.36 -2.37 0.16
C ARG A 103 -22.49 -1.10 -0.69
N LYS A 104 -21.38 -0.64 -1.23
CA LYS A 104 -21.34 0.44 -2.20
C LYS A 104 -21.27 -0.20 -3.58
N GLU A 105 -22.17 0.20 -4.45
CA GLU A 105 -22.24 -0.27 -5.83
C GLU A 105 -22.20 0.96 -6.72
N GLU A 106 -21.46 0.90 -7.82
CA GLU A 106 -21.37 2.02 -8.76
C GLU A 106 -22.27 1.75 -9.96
N THR A 107 -23.11 2.72 -10.31
CA THR A 107 -24.00 2.61 -11.47
C THR A 107 -23.23 2.67 -12.78
N GLN A 108 -23.86 2.34 -13.91
CA GLN A 108 -23.19 2.38 -15.23
C GLN A 108 -22.74 3.80 -15.61
N ASP A 109 -23.44 4.79 -15.03
CA ASP A 109 -23.29 6.24 -15.06
C ASP A 109 -22.38 6.80 -13.94
N GLY A 110 -21.98 5.97 -12.96
CA GLY A 110 -20.77 6.21 -12.14
C GLY A 110 -20.94 6.72 -10.72
N SER A 111 -22.17 6.90 -10.30
CA SER A 111 -22.45 7.44 -8.98
C SER A 111 -22.44 6.35 -7.91
N ILE A 112 -21.94 6.70 -6.72
CA ILE A 112 -21.87 5.75 -5.60
C ILE A 112 -23.25 5.63 -4.95
N ILE A 113 -23.97 4.56 -5.29
CA ILE A 113 -25.20 4.19 -4.59
C ILE A 113 -24.86 3.29 -3.40
N ASN A 114 -25.29 3.71 -2.21
CA ASN A 114 -25.18 2.92 -1.00
C ASN A 114 -26.38 1.97 -0.97
N LYS A 115 -26.13 0.66 -1.10
CA LYS A 115 -27.14 -0.39 -1.03
C LYS A 115 -27.13 -1.05 0.33
N ALA A 116 -28.24 -1.00 1.06
CA ALA A 116 -28.39 -1.65 2.37
C ALA A 116 -29.39 -2.81 2.26
N THR A 117 -28.92 -4.04 2.52
CA THR A 117 -29.79 -5.22 2.59
C THR A 117 -30.35 -5.37 4.01
N VAL A 118 -31.68 -5.36 4.11
CA VAL A 118 -32.44 -5.32 5.37
C VAL A 118 -33.43 -6.48 5.42
N PHE A 119 -33.40 -7.24 6.51
CA PHE A 119 -34.38 -8.28 6.79
C PHE A 119 -35.62 -7.72 7.50
N ILE A 120 -36.80 -8.05 6.98
CA ILE A 120 -38.11 -7.68 7.54
C ILE A 120 -38.85 -8.97 7.93
N PRO A 121 -39.13 -9.21 9.22
CA PRO A 121 -39.94 -10.34 9.67
C PRO A 121 -41.39 -10.26 9.19
N LYS A 122 -42.01 -11.43 9.00
CA LYS A 122 -43.43 -11.56 8.61
C LYS A 122 -44.36 -10.86 9.62
N GLY A 123 -45.30 -10.06 9.13
CA GLY A 123 -46.20 -9.21 9.93
C GLY A 123 -45.69 -7.80 10.24
N LYS A 124 -44.55 -7.37 9.67
CA LYS A 124 -43.96 -6.02 9.84
C LYS A 124 -43.83 -5.21 8.54
N GLU A 125 -44.40 -5.68 7.45
CA GLU A 125 -44.33 -5.15 6.08
C GLU A 125 -44.76 -3.66 6.01
N ASN A 126 -45.75 -3.29 6.81
CA ASN A 126 -46.32 -1.94 6.87
C ASN A 126 -45.46 -0.88 7.60
N HIS A 127 -44.29 -1.25 8.17
CA HIS A 127 -43.46 -0.34 8.98
C HIS A 127 -42.95 0.87 8.18
N PHE A 128 -42.38 0.64 7.00
CA PHE A 128 -41.80 1.71 6.18
C PHE A 128 -42.88 2.55 5.47
N LEU A 129 -43.99 1.94 5.05
CA LEU A 129 -45.14 2.66 4.48
C LEU A 129 -45.70 3.73 5.44
N LYS A 130 -45.77 3.45 6.74
CA LYS A 130 -46.17 4.44 7.76
C LYS A 130 -45.17 5.60 7.89
N LYS A 131 -43.85 5.32 7.82
CA LYS A 131 -42.81 6.37 7.87
C LYS A 131 -42.84 7.30 6.64
N VAL A 132 -43.13 6.76 5.45
CA VAL A 132 -43.27 7.53 4.21
C VAL A 132 -44.52 8.43 4.26
N ASN A 133 -45.67 7.91 4.69
CA ASN A 133 -46.90 8.71 4.85
C ASN A 133 -46.71 9.91 5.80
N ALA A 134 -46.01 9.73 6.92
CA ALA A 134 -45.69 10.82 7.84
C ALA A 134 -44.73 11.86 7.24
N TYR A 135 -43.79 11.46 6.37
CA TYR A 135 -42.91 12.40 5.68
C TYR A 135 -43.67 13.31 4.69
N ILE A 136 -44.64 12.75 3.97
CA ILE A 136 -45.48 13.53 3.03
C ILE A 136 -46.33 14.56 3.79
N ASN A 137 -47.01 14.14 4.87
CA ASN A 137 -48.14 14.88 5.43
C ASN A 137 -47.87 15.62 6.76
N GLU A 138 -46.75 15.37 7.45
CA GLU A 138 -46.52 15.90 8.81
C GLU A 138 -45.16 16.59 9.00
N ASP A 139 -45.17 17.72 9.71
CA ASP A 139 -43.95 18.44 10.12
C ASP A 139 -43.57 18.18 11.58
N ASP A 140 -42.27 18.27 11.86
CA ASP A 140 -41.73 18.22 13.21
C ASP A 140 -41.91 19.55 13.94
N LYS A 141 -42.52 19.48 15.13
CA LYS A 141 -42.96 20.67 15.90
C LYS A 141 -41.82 21.55 16.42
N ARG A 142 -40.57 21.04 16.50
CA ARG A 142 -39.41 21.80 17.01
C ARG A 142 -38.55 22.37 15.89
N SER A 143 -38.27 21.57 14.87
CA SER A 143 -37.36 21.95 13.77
C SER A 143 -38.08 22.64 12.60
N LYS A 144 -39.42 22.61 12.54
CA LYS A 144 -40.24 23.06 11.41
C LYS A 144 -39.83 22.44 10.06
N LYS A 145 -39.26 21.22 10.11
CA LYS A 145 -38.88 20.42 8.95
C LYS A 145 -39.80 19.19 8.82
N PRO A 146 -39.94 18.59 7.63
CA PRO A 146 -40.71 17.36 7.44
C PRO A 146 -40.28 16.23 8.39
N LYS A 147 -41.24 15.51 8.98
CA LYS A 147 -40.92 14.32 9.78
C LYS A 147 -40.21 13.27 8.93
N ASN A 148 -39.29 12.51 9.51
CA ASN A 148 -38.48 11.50 8.82
C ASN A 148 -37.67 12.00 7.61
N GLN A 149 -37.52 13.32 7.38
CA GLN A 149 -36.84 13.88 6.21
C GLN A 149 -35.48 13.21 5.92
N LYS A 150 -34.61 13.15 6.94
CA LYS A 150 -33.26 12.59 6.83
C LYS A 150 -33.22 11.13 6.34
N LEU A 151 -34.28 10.35 6.58
CA LEU A 151 -34.41 8.99 6.06
C LEU A 151 -35.00 8.99 4.66
N ILE A 152 -36.21 9.52 4.47
CA ILE A 152 -36.94 9.35 3.21
C ILE A 152 -36.29 10.12 2.05
N SER A 153 -35.67 11.28 2.30
CA SER A 153 -34.94 12.02 1.26
C SER A 153 -33.57 11.43 0.90
N SER A 154 -33.13 10.35 1.57
CA SER A 154 -31.88 9.64 1.26
C SER A 154 -32.09 8.40 0.37
N ILE A 155 -33.31 7.86 0.32
CA ILE A 155 -33.67 6.64 -0.43
C ILE A 155 -34.12 7.04 -1.85
N GLU A 156 -33.67 6.28 -2.87
CA GLU A 156 -34.00 6.49 -4.29
C GLU A 156 -34.63 5.23 -4.94
N ASP A 157 -34.23 4.03 -4.51
CA ASP A 157 -34.76 2.76 -5.01
C ASP A 157 -34.81 1.62 -3.96
N ILE A 158 -35.55 0.55 -4.26
CA ILE A 158 -35.72 -0.64 -3.40
C ILE A 158 -35.82 -1.93 -4.25
N LYS A 159 -34.95 -2.94 -4.02
CA LYS A 159 -34.79 -4.18 -4.82
C LYS A 159 -34.57 -5.46 -3.96
N LEU A 160 -34.16 -6.56 -4.59
CA LEU A 160 -33.80 -7.89 -4.02
C LEU A 160 -32.34 -8.27 -4.40
N ALA A 161 -31.60 -9.01 -3.56
CA ALA A 161 -30.13 -9.21 -3.65
C ALA A 161 -29.63 -10.53 -4.30
N VAL A 162 -28.34 -10.61 -4.72
CA VAL A 162 -27.73 -11.72 -5.52
C VAL A 162 -26.26 -12.06 -5.13
N LEU A 163 -25.81 -13.28 -5.49
CA LEU A 163 -24.53 -13.99 -5.23
C LEU A 163 -23.24 -13.15 -5.11
N GLU A 164 -22.94 -12.25 -6.05
CA GLU A 164 -21.68 -11.49 -6.08
C GLU A 164 -21.43 -10.66 -4.80
N SER A 165 -22.49 -10.41 -4.03
CA SER A 165 -22.48 -9.67 -2.76
C SER A 165 -21.78 -10.40 -1.59
N PHE A 166 -21.37 -11.66 -1.77
CA PHE A 166 -20.84 -12.54 -0.72
C PHE A 166 -19.37 -12.95 -0.92
N TRP A 167 -18.70 -12.57 -2.02
CA TRP A 167 -17.32 -12.96 -2.31
C TRP A 167 -16.31 -11.92 -1.79
N THR A 168 -15.29 -12.39 -1.07
CA THR A 168 -14.20 -11.58 -0.49
C THR A 168 -12.86 -12.00 -1.11
N GLY A 169 -12.22 -11.10 -1.85
CA GLY A 169 -10.94 -11.34 -2.55
C GLY A 169 -10.94 -10.81 -3.99
N MET A 170 -9.88 -11.08 -4.75
CA MET A 170 -9.87 -10.74 -6.19
C MET A 170 -10.94 -11.56 -6.93
N LYS A 171 -11.60 -10.95 -7.93
CA LYS A 171 -12.69 -11.61 -8.67
C LYS A 171 -12.20 -12.82 -9.48
N ASP A 172 -10.95 -12.79 -9.94
CA ASP A 172 -10.35 -13.89 -10.69
C ASP A 172 -10.04 -15.13 -9.83
N TRP A 173 -10.01 -14.97 -8.50
CA TRP A 173 -9.89 -16.09 -7.56
C TRP A 173 -11.22 -16.80 -7.29
N MET A 174 -12.35 -16.19 -7.65
CA MET A 174 -13.65 -16.84 -7.55
C MET A 174 -13.67 -18.05 -8.49
N PRO A 175 -14.03 -19.26 -7.99
CA PRO A 175 -14.09 -20.43 -8.85
C PRO A 175 -15.03 -20.19 -10.03
N LYS A 176 -14.61 -20.69 -11.19
CA LYS A 176 -15.39 -20.68 -12.43
C LYS A 176 -16.13 -22.00 -12.54
N ASP A 177 -15.74 -22.86 -13.48
CA ASP A 177 -16.37 -24.17 -13.70
C ASP A 177 -15.75 -25.27 -12.83
N GLU A 178 -14.45 -25.19 -12.54
CA GLU A 178 -13.73 -26.11 -11.65
C GLU A 178 -13.99 -25.80 -10.18
N ALA A 179 -14.03 -26.85 -9.34
CA ALA A 179 -14.29 -26.74 -7.91
C ALA A 179 -12.98 -26.61 -7.13
N VAL A 180 -12.78 -25.43 -6.51
CA VAL A 180 -11.61 -25.12 -5.68
C VAL A 180 -12.00 -25.13 -4.20
N TRP A 181 -11.02 -25.22 -3.32
CA TRP A 181 -11.25 -25.05 -1.89
C TRP A 181 -11.59 -23.57 -1.58
N CYS A 182 -12.68 -23.37 -0.84
CA CYS A 182 -13.15 -22.07 -0.38
C CYS A 182 -13.41 -22.13 1.13
N GLU A 183 -12.97 -21.10 1.85
CA GLU A 183 -13.49 -20.82 3.18
C GLU A 183 -14.89 -20.21 3.04
N VAL A 184 -15.85 -20.72 3.80
CA VAL A 184 -17.17 -20.12 3.98
C VAL A 184 -17.32 -19.67 5.42
N TRP A 185 -17.55 -18.38 5.59
CA TRP A 185 -17.70 -17.72 6.87
C TRP A 185 -19.18 -17.63 7.20
N LEU A 186 -19.58 -18.29 8.28
CA LEU A 186 -20.95 -18.34 8.79
C LEU A 186 -21.23 -17.14 9.69
N SER A 187 -22.44 -16.58 9.57
CA SER A 187 -22.87 -15.34 10.23
C SER A 187 -23.11 -15.45 11.74
N ILE A 188 -23.03 -16.65 12.31
CA ILE A 188 -23.28 -16.96 13.73
C ILE A 188 -22.31 -18.07 14.15
N ASP A 189 -21.68 -17.93 15.32
CA ASP A 189 -20.92 -19.00 15.97
C ASP A 189 -21.87 -19.87 16.82
N SER A 190 -22.35 -20.97 16.27
CA SER A 190 -23.27 -21.93 16.93
C SER A 190 -23.13 -23.32 16.30
N ASP A 191 -23.13 -24.37 17.12
CA ASP A 191 -23.07 -25.76 16.64
C ASP A 191 -24.34 -26.17 15.90
N GLU A 192 -25.50 -25.59 16.23
CA GLU A 192 -26.75 -25.78 15.51
C GLU A 192 -26.69 -25.15 14.11
N ALA A 193 -26.17 -23.92 14.00
CA ALA A 193 -25.99 -23.23 12.72
C ALA A 193 -25.00 -23.99 11.81
N GLU A 194 -23.88 -24.46 12.36
CA GLU A 194 -22.92 -25.29 11.64
C GLU A 194 -23.56 -26.61 11.18
N SER A 195 -24.27 -27.31 12.08
CA SER A 195 -24.94 -28.58 11.75
C SER A 195 -25.97 -28.41 10.64
N GLN A 196 -26.76 -27.33 10.69
CA GLN A 196 -27.69 -26.97 9.63
C GLN A 196 -26.97 -26.68 8.31
N PHE A 197 -25.87 -25.94 8.34
CA PHE A 197 -25.06 -25.66 7.15
C PHE A 197 -24.47 -26.93 6.53
N ARG A 198 -23.89 -27.83 7.35
CA ARG A 198 -23.34 -29.11 6.91
C ARG A 198 -24.39 -30.05 6.33
N GLN A 199 -25.63 -30.04 6.85
CA GLN A 199 -26.75 -30.79 6.26
C GLN A 199 -27.13 -30.26 4.87
N ILE A 200 -27.13 -28.93 4.68
CA ILE A 200 -27.42 -28.29 3.39
C ILE A 200 -26.31 -28.55 2.37
N THR A 201 -25.03 -28.42 2.73
CA THR A 201 -23.94 -28.73 1.80
C THR A 201 -23.91 -30.23 1.44
N SER A 202 -24.20 -31.11 2.39
CA SER A 202 -24.31 -32.55 2.15
C SER A 202 -25.46 -32.91 1.19
N SER A 203 -26.62 -32.25 1.30
CA SER A 203 -27.75 -32.48 0.39
C SER A 203 -27.53 -31.94 -1.03
N LEU A 204 -26.60 -30.98 -1.18
CA LEU A 204 -26.10 -30.46 -2.46
C LEU A 204 -24.92 -31.28 -3.02
N GLY A 205 -24.43 -32.30 -2.31
CA GLY A 205 -23.29 -33.12 -2.72
C GLY A 205 -21.94 -32.40 -2.69
N ILE A 206 -21.81 -31.35 -1.87
CA ILE A 206 -20.62 -30.49 -1.79
C ILE A 206 -19.67 -31.03 -0.72
N GLU A 207 -18.42 -31.28 -1.12
CA GLU A 207 -17.37 -31.77 -0.22
C GLU A 207 -17.00 -30.68 0.81
N ILE A 208 -17.00 -31.04 2.10
CA ILE A 208 -16.70 -30.14 3.20
C ILE A 208 -15.70 -30.79 4.17
N LYS A 209 -14.68 -30.02 4.56
CA LYS A 209 -13.68 -30.39 5.57
C LYS A 209 -14.35 -30.58 6.94
N LYS A 210 -13.84 -31.47 7.79
CA LYS A 210 -14.42 -31.74 9.12
C LYS A 210 -14.07 -30.61 10.10
N GLU A 211 -12.93 -30.01 9.86
CA GLU A 211 -12.28 -28.96 10.62
C GLU A 211 -13.16 -27.69 10.61
N LYS A 212 -13.03 -26.86 11.67
CA LYS A 212 -13.75 -25.60 11.82
C LYS A 212 -12.91 -24.61 12.62
N LEU A 213 -13.08 -23.32 12.34
CA LEU A 213 -12.56 -22.23 13.19
C LEU A 213 -13.73 -21.47 13.80
N SER A 214 -13.68 -21.22 15.11
CA SER A 214 -14.68 -20.44 15.82
C SER A 214 -14.10 -19.09 16.26
N PHE A 215 -14.85 -18.02 16.01
CA PHE A 215 -14.58 -16.65 16.43
C PHE A 215 -15.82 -16.09 17.16
N PRO A 216 -15.68 -15.06 18.02
CA PRO A 216 -16.78 -14.60 18.87
C PRO A 216 -18.13 -14.24 18.18
N GLU A 217 -18.12 -13.95 16.88
CA GLU A 217 -19.34 -13.67 16.08
C GLU A 217 -19.39 -14.40 14.73
N ARG A 218 -18.46 -15.34 14.47
CA ARG A 218 -18.28 -16.00 13.16
C ARG A 218 -17.78 -17.43 13.33
N ARG A 219 -18.16 -18.31 12.41
CA ARG A 219 -17.57 -19.66 12.30
C ARG A 219 -17.13 -19.92 10.88
N VAL A 220 -15.97 -20.52 10.67
CA VAL A 220 -15.42 -20.78 9.34
C VAL A 220 -15.35 -22.28 9.11
N VAL A 221 -15.80 -22.69 7.92
CA VAL A 221 -15.71 -24.06 7.42
C VAL A 221 -15.15 -24.05 6.00
N VAL A 222 -14.36 -25.05 5.63
CA VAL A 222 -13.72 -25.12 4.30
C VAL A 222 -14.45 -26.15 3.44
N LEU A 223 -14.86 -25.77 2.24
CA LEU A 223 -15.57 -26.64 1.29
C LEU A 223 -15.02 -26.53 -0.12
N LYS A 224 -15.24 -27.56 -0.96
CA LYS A 224 -14.79 -27.59 -2.35
C LYS A 224 -15.98 -27.29 -3.27
N ALA A 225 -15.96 -26.15 -3.96
CA ALA A 225 -17.09 -25.70 -4.76
C ALA A 225 -16.69 -24.92 -6.01
N ASN A 226 -17.52 -25.03 -7.04
CA ASN A 226 -17.49 -24.17 -8.23
C ASN A 226 -18.55 -23.05 -8.15
N ARG A 227 -18.60 -22.16 -9.15
CA ARG A 227 -19.54 -21.02 -9.16
C ARG A 227 -21.01 -21.41 -8.99
N ILE A 228 -21.42 -22.55 -9.57
CA ILE A 228 -22.80 -23.05 -9.53
C ILE A 228 -23.13 -23.55 -8.12
N MET A 229 -22.22 -24.32 -7.51
CA MET A 229 -22.37 -24.82 -6.14
C MET A 229 -22.44 -23.69 -5.11
N LEU A 230 -21.58 -22.67 -5.21
CA LEU A 230 -21.63 -21.50 -4.32
C LEU A 230 -22.97 -20.75 -4.43
N LYS A 231 -23.53 -20.63 -5.64
CA LYS A 231 -24.86 -20.05 -5.85
C LYS A 231 -25.96 -20.84 -5.15
N GLN A 232 -25.95 -22.16 -5.30
CA GLN A 232 -26.93 -23.06 -4.67
C GLN A 232 -26.85 -23.01 -3.14
N ILE A 233 -25.65 -22.89 -2.55
CA ILE A 233 -25.49 -22.71 -1.10
C ILE A 233 -26.19 -21.42 -0.63
N ILE A 234 -25.91 -20.27 -1.28
CA ILE A 234 -26.49 -18.97 -0.89
C ILE A 234 -28.01 -18.92 -1.11
N GLU A 235 -28.53 -19.59 -2.15
CA GLU A 235 -29.97 -19.71 -2.36
C GLU A 235 -30.66 -20.63 -1.32
N SER A 236 -29.90 -21.56 -0.71
CA SER A 236 -30.41 -22.58 0.23
C SER A 236 -30.26 -22.19 1.69
N THR A 237 -29.36 -21.26 2.05
CA THR A 237 -29.12 -20.87 3.46
C THR A 237 -28.90 -19.37 3.65
N HIS A 238 -29.36 -18.85 4.79
CA HIS A 238 -29.12 -17.48 5.24
C HIS A 238 -27.87 -17.36 6.13
N LEU A 239 -27.17 -18.47 6.37
CA LEU A 239 -26.05 -18.55 7.30
C LEU A 239 -24.73 -18.07 6.70
N VAL A 240 -24.61 -17.95 5.38
CA VAL A 240 -23.38 -17.44 4.73
C VAL A 240 -23.27 -15.93 4.96
N ALA A 241 -22.14 -15.50 5.54
CA ALA A 241 -21.74 -14.10 5.62
C ALA A 241 -20.77 -13.74 4.49
N GLU A 242 -19.70 -14.54 4.32
CA GLU A 242 -18.63 -14.30 3.33
C GLU A 242 -18.10 -15.62 2.76
N ILE A 243 -17.51 -15.56 1.57
CA ILE A 243 -16.83 -16.68 0.90
C ILE A 243 -15.50 -16.15 0.35
N ARG A 244 -14.40 -16.88 0.56
CA ARG A 244 -13.09 -16.60 -0.05
C ARG A 244 -12.40 -17.89 -0.49
N ARG A 245 -11.40 -17.79 -1.37
CA ARG A 245 -10.56 -18.94 -1.75
C ARG A 245 -9.70 -19.37 -0.56
N ALA A 246 -9.59 -20.67 -0.31
CA ALA A 246 -8.66 -21.20 0.68
C ALA A 246 -7.26 -21.27 0.05
N THR A 247 -6.25 -20.82 0.78
CA THR A 247 -4.83 -20.91 0.38
C THR A 247 -4.26 -22.27 0.77
N GLU A 248 -3.48 -22.88 -0.11
CA GLU A 248 -2.56 -23.96 0.30
C GLU A 248 -1.41 -23.30 1.11
N THR A 249 -0.70 -24.03 1.96
CA THR A 249 0.37 -23.45 2.80
C THR A 249 1.74 -23.66 2.17
N ALA A 250 2.74 -22.88 2.60
CA ALA A 250 4.12 -23.06 2.15
C ALA A 250 4.66 -24.47 2.48
N ALA A 251 4.21 -25.07 3.59
CA ALA A 251 4.61 -26.42 3.96
C ALA A 251 4.14 -27.50 2.98
N PHE A 252 3.07 -27.28 2.19
CA PHE A 252 2.68 -28.22 1.13
C PHE A 252 3.86 -28.47 0.18
N PHE A 253 4.41 -27.41 -0.43
CA PHE A 253 5.50 -27.52 -1.39
C PHE A 253 6.84 -27.96 -0.77
N VAL A 254 7.08 -27.66 0.52
CA VAL A 254 8.30 -28.04 1.23
C VAL A 254 8.28 -29.51 1.68
N ASN A 255 7.11 -30.04 2.05
CA ASN A 255 6.95 -31.43 2.52
C ASN A 255 6.82 -32.47 1.40
N LEU A 256 6.63 -32.05 0.15
CA LEU A 256 6.71 -32.94 -1.02
C LEU A 256 8.09 -33.61 -1.12
N GLU A 257 8.15 -34.82 -1.66
CA GLU A 257 9.44 -35.44 -1.98
C GLU A 257 10.19 -34.59 -3.02
N ASN A 258 11.52 -34.48 -2.94
CA ASN A 258 12.30 -33.65 -3.89
C ASN A 258 12.06 -34.04 -5.36
N LYS A 259 11.66 -35.29 -5.64
CA LYS A 259 11.22 -35.71 -6.98
C LYS A 259 9.99 -34.90 -7.44
N GLU A 260 8.95 -34.82 -6.62
CA GLU A 260 7.72 -34.09 -6.91
C GLU A 260 7.98 -32.58 -6.94
N GLN A 261 8.79 -32.06 -6.02
CA GLN A 261 9.23 -30.65 -6.09
C GLN A 261 10.00 -30.34 -7.37
N THR A 262 10.80 -31.28 -7.88
CA THR A 262 11.50 -31.14 -9.16
C THR A 262 10.51 -31.17 -10.33
N GLU A 263 9.45 -31.98 -10.27
CA GLU A 263 8.38 -31.98 -11.27
C GLU A 263 7.64 -30.62 -11.30
N TRP A 264 7.32 -30.04 -10.14
CA TRP A 264 6.78 -28.67 -10.00
C TRP A 264 7.73 -27.59 -10.52
N ALA A 265 9.02 -27.63 -10.15
CA ALA A 265 10.02 -26.67 -10.60
C ALA A 265 10.26 -26.77 -12.12
N LEU A 266 10.21 -27.97 -12.70
CA LEU A 266 10.29 -28.20 -14.15
C LEU A 266 9.02 -27.77 -14.90
N GLU A 267 7.86 -27.78 -14.26
CA GLU A 267 6.62 -27.21 -14.80
C GLU A 267 6.76 -25.69 -14.87
N LEU A 268 7.01 -25.03 -13.74
CA LEU A 268 7.21 -23.59 -13.65
C LEU A 268 8.29 -23.10 -14.62
N LEU A 269 9.43 -23.80 -14.71
CA LEU A 269 10.52 -23.48 -15.63
C LEU A 269 10.07 -23.43 -17.12
N LYS A 270 9.12 -24.27 -17.54
CA LYS A 270 8.60 -24.25 -18.94
C LYS A 270 7.73 -23.02 -19.22
N ARG A 271 7.14 -22.42 -18.19
CA ARG A 271 6.31 -21.21 -18.27
C ARG A 271 7.11 -19.90 -18.11
N LEU A 272 8.43 -19.97 -17.87
CA LEU A 272 9.27 -18.78 -17.76
C LEU A 272 9.64 -18.24 -19.15
N ASN A 273 9.21 -17.02 -19.43
CA ASN A 273 9.62 -16.28 -20.62
C ASN A 273 10.65 -15.21 -20.22
N VAL A 274 11.94 -15.55 -20.34
CA VAL A 274 13.04 -14.64 -20.04
C VAL A 274 13.21 -13.65 -21.18
N ASN A 275 13.04 -12.36 -20.90
CA ASN A 275 13.20 -11.31 -21.88
C ASN A 275 14.67 -11.24 -22.38
N PRO A 276 14.95 -11.37 -23.68
CA PRO A 276 16.32 -11.38 -24.19
C PRO A 276 17.03 -10.01 -24.14
N LYS A 277 16.30 -8.94 -23.80
CA LYS A 277 16.80 -7.55 -23.72
C LYS A 277 16.68 -6.97 -22.31
N ILE A 278 16.87 -7.81 -21.29
CA ILE A 278 16.95 -7.36 -19.90
C ILE A 278 18.05 -6.31 -19.74
N ASN A 279 17.68 -5.13 -19.25
CA ASN A 279 18.61 -4.12 -18.73
C ASN A 279 18.43 -3.83 -17.23
N THR A 280 17.33 -4.31 -16.64
CA THR A 280 17.05 -4.17 -15.20
C THR A 280 17.66 -5.34 -14.44
N CYS A 281 18.35 -5.06 -13.33
CA CYS A 281 19.00 -6.07 -12.52
C CYS A 281 18.71 -5.87 -11.03
N ILE A 282 18.49 -6.94 -10.29
CA ILE A 282 18.54 -6.93 -8.82
C ILE A 282 19.92 -7.42 -8.40
N SER A 283 20.68 -6.58 -7.71
CA SER A 283 22.02 -6.93 -7.21
C SER A 283 21.92 -7.28 -5.73
N ILE A 284 22.03 -8.57 -5.40
CA ILE A 284 21.84 -9.11 -4.04
C ILE A 284 23.19 -9.18 -3.34
N LEU A 285 23.35 -8.41 -2.27
CA LEU A 285 24.55 -8.34 -1.42
C LEU A 285 24.32 -9.20 -0.17
N ASP A 286 24.84 -10.43 -0.16
CA ASP A 286 24.50 -11.43 0.87
C ASP A 286 25.57 -12.56 1.03
N THR A 287 25.17 -13.80 1.34
CA THR A 287 26.03 -14.99 1.55
C THR A 287 26.56 -15.66 0.26
N GLY A 288 26.22 -15.09 -0.91
CA GLY A 288 26.35 -15.72 -2.24
C GLY A 288 25.01 -16.33 -2.69
N ILE A 289 24.92 -16.78 -3.95
CA ILE A 289 23.71 -17.44 -4.49
C ILE A 289 24.12 -18.74 -5.19
N ASN A 290 23.37 -19.83 -4.97
CA ASN A 290 23.50 -21.03 -5.81
C ASN A 290 22.72 -20.84 -7.13
N ASN A 291 23.39 -20.24 -8.11
CA ASN A 291 22.82 -20.04 -9.45
C ASN A 291 22.70 -21.34 -10.28
N GLY A 292 23.15 -22.48 -9.76
CA GLY A 292 22.88 -23.81 -10.31
C GLY A 292 21.44 -24.30 -10.11
N HIS A 293 20.67 -23.67 -9.22
CA HIS A 293 19.24 -23.96 -9.03
C HIS A 293 18.44 -23.70 -10.31
N MET A 294 17.57 -24.63 -10.72
CA MET A 294 16.96 -24.60 -12.06
C MET A 294 16.07 -23.39 -12.35
N LEU A 295 15.42 -22.83 -11.31
CA LEU A 295 14.62 -21.59 -11.43
C LEU A 295 15.46 -20.29 -11.36
N ILE A 296 16.72 -20.37 -10.92
CA ILE A 296 17.61 -19.19 -10.78
C ILE A 296 18.53 -19.06 -12.02
N LYS A 297 19.03 -20.19 -12.51
CA LYS A 297 19.91 -20.28 -13.69
C LYS A 297 19.47 -19.47 -14.93
N PRO A 298 18.17 -19.34 -15.27
CA PRO A 298 17.75 -18.56 -16.43
C PRO A 298 18.04 -17.05 -16.32
N VAL A 299 18.20 -16.53 -15.10
CA VAL A 299 18.33 -15.08 -14.82
C VAL A 299 19.60 -14.70 -14.04
N LEU A 300 20.41 -15.67 -13.58
CA LEU A 300 21.70 -15.46 -12.94
C LEU A 300 22.79 -16.34 -13.57
N LYS A 301 23.64 -15.73 -14.40
CA LYS A 301 24.80 -16.41 -15.01
C LYS A 301 26.02 -16.34 -14.09
N ASP A 302 26.96 -17.29 -14.27
CA ASP A 302 28.22 -17.37 -13.51
C ASP A 302 29.03 -16.05 -13.55
N GLU A 303 29.05 -15.37 -14.71
CA GLU A 303 29.73 -14.08 -14.92
C GLU A 303 29.14 -12.91 -14.10
N ASN A 304 27.97 -13.09 -13.47
CA ASN A 304 27.28 -12.10 -12.63
C ASN A 304 27.30 -12.49 -11.13
N CYS A 305 28.14 -13.46 -10.77
CA CYS A 305 28.35 -13.90 -9.39
C CYS A 305 29.75 -13.45 -8.93
N TYR A 306 29.79 -12.62 -7.90
CA TYR A 306 31.00 -11.96 -7.40
C TYR A 306 31.18 -12.21 -5.89
N ALA A 307 32.38 -11.95 -5.37
CA ALA A 307 32.68 -11.99 -3.94
C ALA A 307 33.66 -10.88 -3.57
N TYR A 308 33.54 -10.33 -2.36
CA TYR A 308 34.44 -9.29 -1.86
C TYR A 308 35.87 -9.82 -1.66
N ASP A 309 36.05 -10.94 -0.96
CA ASP A 309 37.30 -11.71 -1.01
C ASP A 309 37.14 -12.90 -1.97
N VAL A 310 37.97 -12.94 -3.00
CA VAL A 310 38.03 -14.02 -4.01
C VAL A 310 38.17 -15.40 -3.35
N LYS A 311 38.82 -15.50 -2.18
CA LYS A 311 39.00 -16.76 -1.44
C LYS A 311 37.70 -17.34 -0.88
N TRP A 312 36.64 -16.54 -0.74
CA TRP A 312 35.34 -16.99 -0.23
C TRP A 312 34.56 -17.83 -1.25
N GLY A 313 34.94 -17.76 -2.53
CA GLY A 313 34.13 -18.24 -3.64
C GLY A 313 32.79 -17.50 -3.77
N THR A 314 32.09 -17.68 -4.88
CA THR A 314 30.84 -16.97 -5.18
C THR A 314 29.58 -17.73 -4.74
N PHE A 315 29.73 -19.02 -4.44
CA PHE A 315 28.64 -19.90 -4.03
C PHE A 315 28.04 -19.51 -2.67
N ASP A 316 26.74 -19.78 -2.52
CA ASP A 316 26.05 -19.65 -1.24
C ASP A 316 26.46 -20.78 -0.29
N HIS A 317 26.97 -20.38 0.87
CA HIS A 317 27.47 -21.28 1.91
C HIS A 317 26.46 -21.50 3.05
N ASN A 318 25.43 -20.65 3.14
CA ASN A 318 24.47 -20.63 4.23
C ASN A 318 23.06 -20.99 3.74
N GLY A 319 22.62 -20.39 2.64
CA GLY A 319 21.29 -20.52 2.06
C GLY A 319 20.54 -19.19 1.97
N HIS A 320 20.86 -18.22 2.81
CA HIS A 320 20.13 -16.95 2.91
C HIS A 320 20.07 -16.17 1.58
N GLY A 321 21.20 -15.99 0.89
CA GLY A 321 21.23 -15.32 -0.41
C GLY A 321 20.42 -16.05 -1.50
N THR A 322 20.45 -17.38 -1.53
CA THR A 322 19.62 -18.18 -2.46
C THR A 322 18.13 -18.09 -2.12
N ASN A 323 17.80 -18.08 -0.83
CA ASN A 323 16.44 -17.89 -0.34
C ASN A 323 15.91 -16.47 -0.69
N MET A 324 16.76 -15.44 -0.69
CA MET A 324 16.41 -14.12 -1.22
C MET A 324 16.28 -14.10 -2.75
N ALA A 325 17.08 -14.89 -3.48
CA ALA A 325 17.02 -14.96 -4.93
C ALA A 325 15.66 -15.43 -5.44
N GLY A 326 15.07 -16.49 -4.84
CA GLY A 326 13.74 -16.98 -5.22
C GLY A 326 12.66 -15.89 -5.15
N LEU A 327 12.55 -15.19 -4.02
CA LEU A 327 11.62 -14.07 -3.87
C LEU A 327 11.96 -12.87 -4.76
N SER A 328 13.24 -12.62 -5.03
CA SER A 328 13.67 -11.56 -5.95
C SER A 328 13.29 -11.83 -7.41
N ILE A 329 13.11 -13.10 -7.80
CA ILE A 329 12.68 -13.49 -9.15
C ILE A 329 11.16 -13.42 -9.27
N PHE A 330 10.44 -14.02 -8.33
CA PHE A 330 8.99 -14.27 -8.45
C PHE A 330 8.10 -13.30 -7.65
N GLY A 331 8.65 -12.58 -6.68
CA GLY A 331 7.88 -11.87 -5.66
C GLY A 331 7.29 -12.87 -4.67
N ASP A 332 6.27 -13.61 -5.12
CA ASP A 332 5.70 -14.75 -4.42
C ASP A 332 5.85 -16.03 -5.25
N LEU A 333 6.78 -16.90 -4.84
CA LEU A 333 7.00 -18.19 -5.48
C LEU A 333 5.81 -19.14 -5.30
N GLN A 334 5.03 -19.01 -4.23
CA GLN A 334 3.87 -19.86 -3.99
C GLN A 334 2.79 -19.59 -5.05
N THR A 335 2.42 -18.32 -5.24
CA THR A 335 1.52 -17.91 -6.33
C THR A 335 2.04 -18.32 -7.72
N ALA A 336 3.36 -18.28 -7.96
CA ALA A 336 3.95 -18.71 -9.24
C ALA A 336 3.83 -20.23 -9.51
N LEU A 337 3.85 -21.06 -8.46
CA LEU A 337 3.65 -22.51 -8.53
C LEU A 337 2.16 -22.90 -8.62
N GLU A 338 1.29 -22.21 -7.88
CA GLU A 338 -0.17 -22.46 -7.90
C GLU A 338 -0.86 -21.99 -9.19
N CYS A 339 -0.25 -21.07 -9.94
CA CYS A 339 -0.80 -20.54 -11.18
C CYS A 339 -0.20 -21.21 -12.43
N ASN A 340 -1.03 -21.41 -13.47
CA ASN A 340 -0.63 -21.98 -14.76
C ASN A 340 -0.27 -20.91 -15.82
N ASP A 341 -0.27 -19.63 -15.48
CA ASP A 341 0.02 -18.53 -16.41
C ASP A 341 1.51 -18.48 -16.81
N GLU A 342 1.79 -17.92 -17.99
CA GLU A 342 3.16 -17.63 -18.46
C GLU A 342 3.76 -16.47 -17.65
N ILE A 343 4.99 -16.63 -17.15
CA ILE A 343 5.67 -15.64 -16.30
C ILE A 343 6.80 -14.96 -17.08
N ALA A 344 6.59 -13.69 -17.42
CA ALA A 344 7.58 -12.87 -18.09
C ALA A 344 8.64 -12.35 -17.10
N LEU A 345 9.88 -12.84 -17.23
CA LEU A 345 11.01 -12.37 -16.44
C LEU A 345 11.72 -11.23 -17.18
N ASN A 346 11.47 -10.01 -16.71
CA ASN A 346 11.98 -8.77 -17.33
C ASN A 346 13.18 -8.15 -16.60
N HIS A 347 13.71 -8.86 -15.60
CA HIS A 347 14.92 -8.49 -14.86
C HIS A 347 15.84 -9.70 -14.69
N CYS A 348 17.13 -9.44 -14.49
CA CYS A 348 18.14 -10.44 -14.13
C CYS A 348 18.59 -10.26 -12.67
N LEU A 349 19.42 -11.18 -12.20
CA LEU A 349 20.10 -11.05 -10.92
C LEU A 349 21.61 -10.83 -11.10
N GLU A 350 22.20 -10.19 -10.11
CA GLU A 350 23.63 -10.21 -9.79
C GLU A 350 23.78 -10.68 -8.35
N SER A 351 24.77 -11.52 -8.07
CA SER A 351 25.11 -11.94 -6.71
C SER A 351 26.43 -11.30 -6.30
N TYR A 352 26.49 -10.65 -5.15
CA TYR A 352 27.73 -10.19 -4.57
C TYR A 352 27.87 -10.71 -3.14
N LYS A 353 28.79 -11.64 -2.93
CA LYS A 353 29.06 -12.22 -1.61
C LYS A 353 29.85 -11.24 -0.75
N ILE A 354 29.17 -10.63 0.21
CA ILE A 354 29.77 -9.69 1.18
C ILE A 354 30.01 -10.34 2.56
N LEU A 355 29.48 -11.54 2.80
CA LEU A 355 29.69 -12.28 4.05
C LEU A 355 30.71 -13.44 3.90
N PRO A 356 31.67 -13.57 4.82
CA PRO A 356 32.67 -14.64 4.79
C PRO A 356 32.03 -16.01 5.10
N PRO A 357 32.53 -17.12 4.51
CA PRO A 357 32.04 -18.46 4.82
C PRO A 357 32.19 -18.90 6.28
N ASN A 358 33.06 -18.23 7.05
CA ASN A 358 33.33 -18.48 8.46
C ASN A 358 33.60 -17.14 9.17
N GLY A 359 33.00 -16.94 10.36
CA GLY A 359 33.16 -15.72 11.15
C GLY A 359 32.24 -14.57 10.73
N GLU A 360 32.55 -13.36 11.22
CA GLU A 360 31.88 -12.10 10.87
C GLU A 360 32.94 -11.14 10.28
N ASN A 361 32.54 -10.19 9.43
CA ASN A 361 33.44 -9.11 9.03
C ASN A 361 33.70 -8.16 10.21
N SER A 362 34.89 -7.54 10.24
CA SER A 362 35.20 -6.45 11.19
C SER A 362 34.18 -5.31 11.05
N PRO A 363 33.54 -4.85 12.15
CA PRO A 363 32.48 -3.83 12.11
C PRO A 363 32.87 -2.53 11.40
N GLU A 364 34.14 -2.14 11.45
CA GLU A 364 34.66 -0.93 10.80
C GLU A 364 34.64 -1.00 9.27
N LEU A 365 34.50 -2.20 8.69
CA LEU A 365 34.65 -2.43 7.25
C LEU A 365 33.33 -2.54 6.47
N TYR A 366 32.17 -2.73 7.11
CA TYR A 366 30.91 -2.96 6.37
C TYR A 366 30.56 -1.85 5.36
N GLY A 367 30.80 -0.58 5.71
CA GLY A 367 30.64 0.54 4.80
C GLY A 367 31.56 0.47 3.57
N ALA A 368 32.84 0.14 3.79
CA ALA A 368 33.83 -0.01 2.73
C ALA A 368 33.55 -1.23 1.83
N ILE A 369 33.25 -2.39 2.43
CA ILE A 369 32.85 -3.61 1.73
C ILE A 369 31.65 -3.34 0.83
N THR A 370 30.62 -2.64 1.35
CA THR A 370 29.42 -2.28 0.58
C THR A 370 29.77 -1.35 -0.58
N ALA A 371 30.59 -0.31 -0.33
CA ALA A 371 30.98 0.67 -1.34
C ALA A 371 31.82 0.07 -2.47
N GLU A 372 32.81 -0.76 -2.14
CA GLU A 372 33.63 -1.46 -3.11
C GLU A 372 32.80 -2.45 -3.94
N SER A 373 31.94 -3.23 -3.28
CA SER A 373 31.07 -4.22 -3.95
C SER A 373 30.12 -3.56 -4.96
N VAL A 374 29.49 -2.44 -4.58
CA VAL A 374 28.60 -1.67 -5.48
C VAL A 374 29.38 -1.00 -6.61
N SER A 375 30.58 -0.48 -6.33
CA SER A 375 31.44 0.13 -7.34
C SER A 375 31.88 -0.89 -8.40
N ASN A 376 32.30 -2.09 -7.96
CA ASN A 376 32.71 -3.17 -8.86
C ASN A 376 31.56 -3.61 -9.78
N LEU A 377 30.35 -3.78 -9.26
CA LEU A 377 29.17 -4.08 -10.08
C LEU A 377 28.96 -3.04 -11.21
N ILE A 378 29.10 -1.76 -10.90
CA ILE A 378 28.94 -0.66 -11.86
C ILE A 378 30.05 -0.66 -12.90
N ILE A 379 31.30 -0.93 -12.50
CA ILE A 379 32.44 -1.04 -13.41
C ILE A 379 32.27 -2.21 -14.38
N GLU A 380 31.88 -3.39 -13.90
CA GLU A 380 31.73 -4.61 -14.71
C GLU A 380 30.56 -4.54 -15.70
N ASN A 381 29.46 -3.87 -15.32
CA ASN A 381 28.29 -3.73 -16.20
C ASN A 381 27.64 -2.34 -16.00
N PRO A 382 28.15 -1.27 -16.66
CA PRO A 382 27.73 0.11 -16.41
C PRO A 382 26.31 0.45 -16.93
N ASP A 383 25.84 -0.22 -17.98
CA ASP A 383 24.55 0.10 -18.62
C ASP A 383 23.32 -0.40 -17.83
N LYS A 384 23.52 -1.38 -16.93
CA LYS A 384 22.44 -2.03 -16.16
C LYS A 384 21.78 -1.06 -15.18
N LYS A 385 20.45 -1.04 -15.19
CA LYS A 385 19.62 -0.35 -14.18
C LYS A 385 19.46 -1.22 -12.94
N ARG A 386 20.17 -0.86 -11.87
CA ARG A 386 20.26 -1.67 -10.65
C ARG A 386 19.26 -1.30 -9.57
N VAL A 387 18.68 -2.34 -9.01
CA VAL A 387 18.01 -2.36 -7.71
C VAL A 387 18.94 -3.09 -6.76
N ILE A 388 19.65 -2.36 -5.89
CA ILE A 388 20.58 -2.97 -4.92
C ILE A 388 19.76 -3.46 -3.72
N CYS A 389 19.93 -4.72 -3.34
CA CYS A 389 19.17 -5.40 -2.29
C CYS A 389 20.12 -6.02 -1.27
N MET A 390 19.96 -5.68 0.01
CA MET A 390 20.81 -6.18 1.09
C MET A 390 19.98 -6.38 2.37
N ALA A 391 19.86 -7.61 2.85
CA ALA A 391 19.15 -7.90 4.09
C ALA A 391 20.08 -8.19 5.29
N VAL A 392 21.36 -7.83 5.15
CA VAL A 392 22.38 -7.95 6.20
C VAL A 392 22.33 -6.74 7.13
N THR A 393 22.19 -6.98 8.44
CA THR A 393 22.23 -5.95 9.50
C THR A 393 23.27 -6.25 10.58
N ALA A 394 23.64 -5.25 11.37
CA ALA A 394 24.66 -5.35 12.42
C ALA A 394 24.15 -4.86 13.80
N PRO A 395 23.23 -5.60 14.47
CA PRO A 395 22.54 -5.19 15.71
C PRO A 395 23.40 -4.95 16.95
N LYS A 396 24.72 -5.18 16.88
CA LYS A 396 25.65 -5.06 18.02
C LYS A 396 26.28 -3.67 18.01
N TYR A 397 26.43 -3.07 19.18
CA TYR A 397 27.08 -1.77 19.39
C TYR A 397 26.40 -0.56 18.71
N GLU A 398 25.10 -0.66 18.47
CA GLU A 398 24.28 0.47 18.01
C GLU A 398 23.84 1.39 19.16
N THR A 399 23.61 2.67 18.83
CA THR A 399 23.04 3.67 19.75
C THR A 399 21.53 3.50 19.96
N GLY A 400 20.82 2.93 18.97
CA GLY A 400 19.36 2.77 18.99
C GLY A 400 18.54 4.07 18.87
N ASP A 401 19.18 5.24 18.76
CA ASP A 401 18.52 6.55 18.79
C ASP A 401 18.10 7.09 17.41
N GLY A 402 18.53 6.41 16.33
CA GLY A 402 18.31 6.80 14.93
C GLY A 402 19.43 7.64 14.31
N SER A 403 20.55 7.85 15.01
CA SER A 403 21.73 8.49 14.45
C SER A 403 22.35 7.68 13.30
N PRO A 404 22.94 8.35 12.29
CA PRO A 404 23.58 7.67 11.17
C PRO A 404 24.90 7.03 11.59
N SER A 405 25.06 5.75 11.32
CA SER A 405 26.34 5.03 11.45
C SER A 405 27.27 5.33 10.28
N SER A 406 28.53 4.90 10.38
CA SER A 406 29.48 4.92 9.24
C SER A 406 28.98 4.09 8.05
N TRP A 407 28.26 2.99 8.29
CA TRP A 407 27.73 2.13 7.24
C TRP A 407 26.50 2.75 6.56
N SER A 408 25.55 3.27 7.33
CA SER A 408 24.39 3.97 6.76
C SER A 408 24.80 5.26 6.04
N ALA A 409 25.83 5.96 6.51
CA ALA A 409 26.42 7.10 5.81
C ALA A 409 27.12 6.70 4.51
N ALA A 410 27.84 5.58 4.48
CA ALA A 410 28.40 5.05 3.22
C ALA A 410 27.30 4.72 2.21
N ILE A 411 26.16 4.16 2.65
CA ILE A 411 25.01 3.94 1.77
C ILE A 411 24.41 5.28 1.27
N ASP A 412 24.30 6.31 2.11
CA ASP A 412 23.83 7.63 1.70
C ASP A 412 24.80 8.30 0.68
N GLU A 413 26.12 8.10 0.83
CA GLU A 413 27.14 8.58 -0.10
C GLU A 413 27.06 7.86 -1.46
N LEU A 414 26.94 6.52 -1.44
CA LEU A 414 26.79 5.70 -2.64
C LEU A 414 25.52 6.04 -3.41
N THR A 415 24.39 6.17 -2.72
CA THR A 415 23.07 6.41 -3.32
C THR A 415 22.91 7.81 -3.88
N SER A 416 23.49 8.83 -3.24
CA SER A 416 23.52 10.20 -3.76
C SER A 416 24.45 10.38 -4.96
N GLY A 417 25.38 9.44 -5.19
CA GLY A 417 26.38 9.54 -6.25
C GLY A 417 27.47 10.55 -5.95
N TYR A 418 27.80 10.77 -4.67
CA TYR A 418 28.77 11.80 -4.24
C TYR A 418 30.16 11.70 -4.92
N ILE A 419 30.56 10.48 -5.28
CA ILE A 419 31.86 10.14 -5.89
C ILE A 419 31.78 10.08 -7.43
N ASP A 420 30.67 9.60 -7.99
CA ASP A 420 30.54 9.18 -9.40
C ASP A 420 29.42 9.88 -10.18
N ASP A 421 28.67 10.79 -9.55
CA ASP A 421 27.45 11.45 -10.05
C ASP A 421 26.32 10.50 -10.50
N ILE A 422 26.42 9.21 -10.16
CA ILE A 422 25.45 8.15 -10.49
C ILE A 422 24.63 7.83 -9.24
N GLN A 423 23.35 8.23 -9.24
CA GLN A 423 22.42 7.89 -8.16
C GLN A 423 22.03 6.42 -8.23
N LYS A 424 21.77 5.80 -7.08
CA LYS A 424 21.60 4.34 -6.96
C LYS A 424 20.37 4.02 -6.11
N LEU A 425 19.53 3.09 -6.55
CA LEU A 425 18.42 2.60 -5.73
C LEU A 425 18.92 1.49 -4.81
N PHE A 426 18.73 1.67 -3.51
CA PHE A 426 19.18 0.73 -2.48
C PHE A 426 18.00 0.40 -1.55
N LEU A 427 17.76 -0.90 -1.36
CA LEU A 427 16.80 -1.44 -0.40
C LEU A 427 17.57 -2.21 0.68
N VAL A 428 17.26 -1.90 1.94
CA VAL A 428 17.86 -2.52 3.12
C VAL A 428 16.78 -3.08 4.03
N SER A 429 17.07 -4.16 4.74
CA SER A 429 16.14 -4.68 5.74
C SER A 429 16.11 -3.78 6.98
N ALA A 430 14.96 -3.75 7.68
CA ALA A 430 14.86 -3.08 8.97
C ALA A 430 15.66 -3.80 10.06
N GLY A 431 15.92 -5.10 9.90
CA GLY A 431 16.49 -5.95 10.92
C GLY A 431 15.42 -6.57 11.83
N ASN A 432 15.77 -7.71 12.43
CA ASN A 432 14.79 -8.63 13.02
C ASN A 432 14.79 -8.61 14.55
N ILE A 433 13.61 -8.76 15.14
CA ILE A 433 13.40 -9.20 16.52
C ILE A 433 13.50 -10.74 16.52
N ASN A 434 14.43 -11.29 17.30
CA ASN A 434 14.77 -12.73 17.29
C ASN A 434 14.68 -13.39 18.67
N ASP A 435 14.29 -12.65 19.71
CA ASP A 435 14.24 -13.13 21.08
C ASP A 435 12.83 -13.58 21.47
N ARG A 436 12.72 -14.69 22.21
CA ARG A 436 11.41 -15.28 22.56
C ARG A 436 10.64 -14.47 23.59
N ASP A 437 11.32 -13.76 24.50
CA ASP A 437 10.66 -12.90 25.48
C ASP A 437 10.14 -11.64 24.77
N ASP A 438 10.89 -11.11 23.80
CA ASP A 438 10.41 -10.03 22.92
C ASP A 438 9.19 -10.44 22.08
N TRP A 439 9.22 -11.62 21.45
CA TRP A 439 8.06 -12.12 20.71
C TRP A 439 6.84 -12.31 21.60
N SER A 440 7.04 -12.77 22.84
CA SER A 440 5.96 -12.92 23.83
C SER A 440 5.42 -11.58 24.34
N ASN A 441 6.19 -10.50 24.18
CA ASN A 441 5.80 -9.11 24.46
C ASN A 441 5.30 -8.35 23.20
N TYR A 442 4.87 -9.07 22.16
CA TYR A 442 4.22 -8.47 20.99
C TYR A 442 2.89 -7.78 21.37
N PRO A 443 2.59 -6.57 20.85
CA PRO A 443 3.35 -5.77 19.88
C PRO A 443 4.27 -4.70 20.50
N ASP A 444 4.41 -4.64 21.83
CA ASP A 444 5.23 -3.64 22.51
C ASP A 444 6.74 -3.83 22.23
N SER A 445 7.17 -5.05 21.90
CA SER A 445 8.50 -5.34 21.37
C SER A 445 8.76 -4.65 20.02
N ASN A 446 7.80 -4.57 19.11
CA ASN A 446 7.97 -3.83 17.85
C ASN A 446 8.20 -2.33 18.10
N ILE A 447 7.59 -1.76 19.15
CA ILE A 447 7.73 -0.35 19.53
C ILE A 447 9.09 -0.07 20.19
N THR A 448 9.64 -1.03 20.93
CA THR A 448 10.85 -0.87 21.74
C THR A 448 12.13 -1.35 21.05
N ARG A 449 12.03 -2.30 20.11
CA ARG A 449 13.17 -2.79 19.30
C ARG A 449 13.35 -1.98 18.04
N THR A 450 14.58 -1.48 17.86
CA THR A 450 14.90 -0.43 16.90
C THR A 450 15.36 -0.98 15.58
N VAL A 451 15.05 -0.29 14.49
CA VAL A 451 15.64 -0.51 13.16
C VAL A 451 17.17 -0.56 13.30
N GLN A 452 17.76 -1.62 12.75
CA GLN A 452 19.15 -1.99 12.89
C GLN A 452 20.01 -1.33 11.80
N ASN A 453 21.30 -1.21 12.06
CA ASN A 453 22.34 -0.75 11.15
C ASN A 453 22.42 -1.68 9.93
N PRO A 454 22.32 -1.19 8.66
CA PRO A 454 22.39 0.21 8.22
C PRO A 454 21.05 0.87 7.86
N GLY A 455 19.93 0.36 8.37
CA GLY A 455 18.57 0.85 8.12
C GLY A 455 18.28 2.29 8.54
N GLN A 456 19.22 3.00 9.18
CA GLN A 456 19.13 4.45 9.46
C GLN A 456 19.40 5.33 8.21
N ALA A 457 19.93 4.77 7.12
CA ALA A 457 20.31 5.50 5.91
C ALA A 457 19.14 6.35 5.37
N TRP A 458 19.39 7.63 5.12
CA TRP A 458 18.37 8.59 4.71
C TRP A 458 17.86 8.36 3.29
N ASN A 459 18.69 7.81 2.42
CA ASN A 459 18.43 7.64 0.99
C ASN A 459 17.88 6.25 0.65
N ALA A 460 18.37 5.20 1.31
CA ALA A 460 17.89 3.83 1.11
C ALA A 460 16.44 3.64 1.58
N VAL A 461 15.73 2.71 0.94
CA VAL A 461 14.42 2.24 1.41
C VAL A 461 14.65 1.16 2.45
N THR A 462 14.25 1.42 3.69
CA THR A 462 14.29 0.41 4.74
C THR A 462 12.97 -0.34 4.78
N VAL A 463 13.04 -1.67 4.70
CA VAL A 463 11.89 -2.55 4.55
C VAL A 463 11.63 -3.34 5.84
N GLY A 464 10.46 -3.13 6.43
CA GLY A 464 9.97 -3.91 7.57
C GLY A 464 9.08 -5.07 7.13
N ALA A 465 8.58 -5.82 8.10
CA ALA A 465 7.73 -6.99 7.86
C ALA A 465 6.30 -6.77 8.40
N TYR A 466 5.30 -7.12 7.59
CA TYR A 466 3.92 -7.37 8.02
C TYR A 466 3.56 -8.82 7.71
N THR A 467 2.35 -9.28 8.08
CA THR A 467 1.92 -10.62 7.68
C THR A 467 0.44 -10.77 7.35
N GLN A 468 0.14 -11.61 6.35
CA GLN A 468 -1.16 -12.22 6.07
C GLN A 468 -1.20 -13.70 6.47
N LYS A 469 -0.04 -14.30 6.81
CA LYS A 469 0.09 -15.72 7.14
C LYS A 469 -0.35 -15.95 8.58
N CYS A 470 -1.57 -16.47 8.74
CA CYS A 470 -2.17 -16.81 10.03
C CYS A 470 -2.80 -18.22 10.07
N THR A 471 -2.53 -19.06 9.06
CA THR A 471 -3.07 -20.43 8.94
C THR A 471 -1.90 -21.41 8.94
N PHE A 472 -1.98 -22.43 9.79
CA PHE A 472 -0.98 -23.49 9.92
C PHE A 472 -1.66 -24.83 10.24
N ASP A 473 -0.95 -25.94 10.04
CA ASP A 473 -1.48 -27.28 10.29
C ASP A 473 -1.58 -27.61 11.79
N VAL A 474 -2.80 -27.77 12.28
CA VAL A 474 -3.10 -28.13 13.67
C VAL A 474 -2.73 -29.59 13.99
N GLU A 475 -2.67 -30.48 13.00
CA GLU A 475 -2.18 -31.86 13.23
C GLU A 475 -0.66 -31.87 13.44
N ALA A 476 0.09 -31.07 12.67
CA ALA A 476 1.54 -30.96 12.79
C ALA A 476 2.00 -30.14 14.02
N TYR A 477 1.32 -29.03 14.32
CA TYR A 477 1.75 -28.07 15.36
C TYR A 477 0.91 -28.11 16.64
N GLY A 478 -0.25 -28.78 16.66
CA GLY A 478 -1.19 -28.80 17.79
C GLY A 478 -2.06 -27.54 17.90
N GLU A 479 -2.95 -27.52 18.90
CA GLU A 479 -3.81 -26.36 19.20
C GLU A 479 -3.00 -25.18 19.75
N LYS A 480 -2.44 -24.38 18.83
CA LYS A 480 -1.71 -23.15 19.13
C LYS A 480 -2.47 -21.91 18.63
N GLU A 481 -2.01 -20.73 19.04
CA GLU A 481 -2.47 -19.45 18.49
C GLU A 481 -1.39 -18.83 17.60
N VAL A 482 -1.77 -17.88 16.74
CA VAL A 482 -0.81 -17.00 16.04
C VAL A 482 -0.44 -15.80 16.90
N VAL A 483 0.75 -15.24 16.69
CA VAL A 483 1.20 -14.03 17.41
C VAL A 483 0.56 -12.76 16.82
N ALA A 484 0.70 -12.54 15.52
CA ALA A 484 0.04 -11.44 14.79
C ALA A 484 -1.21 -11.91 14.04
N ASN A 485 -2.22 -11.04 13.94
CA ASN A 485 -3.41 -11.28 13.11
C ASN A 485 -3.17 -10.86 11.65
N VAL A 486 -4.05 -11.30 10.75
CA VAL A 486 -3.98 -10.98 9.31
C VAL A 486 -3.96 -9.47 9.08
N GLY A 487 -2.91 -9.00 8.42
CA GLY A 487 -2.68 -7.61 8.07
C GLY A 487 -2.02 -6.76 9.16
N GLU A 488 -1.66 -7.33 10.32
CA GLU A 488 -0.87 -6.64 11.35
C GLU A 488 0.63 -6.58 11.00
N LEU A 489 1.38 -5.78 11.75
CA LEU A 489 2.84 -5.78 11.70
C LEU A 489 3.38 -7.13 12.19
N SER A 490 4.41 -7.66 11.53
CA SER A 490 4.98 -8.97 11.88
C SER A 490 5.75 -8.87 13.21
N PRO A 491 5.68 -9.90 14.08
CA PRO A 491 6.44 -9.91 15.34
C PRO A 491 7.95 -9.86 15.14
N TYR A 492 8.45 -10.19 13.94
CA TYR A 492 9.86 -10.05 13.58
C TYR A 492 10.29 -8.60 13.30
N SER A 493 9.37 -7.65 13.03
CA SER A 493 9.75 -6.32 12.51
C SER A 493 10.21 -5.36 13.60
N SER A 494 11.42 -4.80 13.44
CA SER A 494 11.88 -3.64 14.20
C SER A 494 11.36 -2.31 13.63
N THR A 495 11.40 -1.23 14.42
CA THR A 495 10.79 0.07 14.04
C THR A 495 11.63 1.30 14.46
N SER A 496 11.21 2.51 14.09
CA SER A 496 11.85 3.77 14.52
C SER A 496 11.07 4.53 15.60
N MET A 497 10.14 3.86 16.30
CA MET A 497 9.23 4.54 17.23
C MET A 497 9.92 5.20 18.43
N SER A 498 11.05 4.64 18.89
CA SER A 498 11.89 5.21 19.95
C SER A 498 12.85 6.31 19.49
N TRP A 499 13.02 6.52 18.18
CA TRP A 499 14.01 7.47 17.65
C TRP A 499 13.60 8.94 17.89
N GLU A 500 14.60 9.82 17.98
CA GLU A 500 14.33 11.26 18.00
C GLU A 500 13.56 11.71 16.76
N SER A 501 12.60 12.61 16.92
CA SER A 501 11.72 13.05 15.83
C SER A 501 12.42 13.79 14.68
N LYS A 502 13.72 14.11 14.81
CA LYS A 502 14.56 14.70 13.76
C LYS A 502 15.02 13.68 12.70
N TRP A 503 15.05 12.40 13.06
CA TRP A 503 15.54 11.31 12.19
C TRP A 503 14.46 10.83 11.22
N PRO A 504 14.82 10.15 10.10
CA PRO A 504 13.86 9.63 9.12
C PRO A 504 12.81 8.70 9.73
N ILE A 505 11.68 8.51 9.04
CA ILE A 505 10.69 7.48 9.36
C ILE A 505 11.21 6.14 8.82
N LYS A 506 11.45 5.16 9.70
CA LYS A 506 11.90 3.82 9.35
C LYS A 506 11.04 2.74 10.03
N PRO A 507 10.71 1.61 9.38
CA PRO A 507 10.87 1.36 7.93
C PRO A 507 10.04 2.35 7.09
N GLU A 508 10.37 2.54 5.81
CA GLU A 508 9.51 3.33 4.90
C GLU A 508 8.31 2.51 4.39
N ILE A 509 8.46 1.19 4.26
CA ILE A 509 7.44 0.27 3.74
C ILE A 509 7.52 -1.08 4.45
N VAL A 510 6.43 -1.85 4.41
CA VAL A 510 6.38 -3.22 4.94
C VAL A 510 5.87 -4.20 3.89
N LEU A 511 6.49 -5.38 3.79
CA LEU A 511 6.04 -6.49 2.93
C LEU A 511 5.93 -7.79 3.73
N GLU A 512 5.43 -8.88 3.13
CA GLU A 512 5.19 -10.14 3.84
C GLU A 512 6.51 -10.71 4.40
N GLY A 513 6.60 -10.82 5.71
CA GLY A 513 7.73 -11.45 6.41
C GLY A 513 7.35 -12.69 7.20
N GLY A 514 6.11 -13.15 7.10
CA GLY A 514 5.64 -14.27 7.91
C GLY A 514 5.38 -13.91 9.37
N ASN A 515 5.04 -14.94 10.14
CA ASN A 515 4.45 -14.84 11.47
C ASN A 515 5.01 -15.93 12.40
N LEU A 516 4.59 -15.90 13.66
CA LEU A 516 4.94 -16.86 14.71
C LEU A 516 3.69 -17.54 15.25
N ILE A 517 3.87 -18.75 15.77
CA ILE A 517 2.90 -19.45 16.63
C ILE A 517 3.24 -19.18 18.10
N LYS A 518 2.26 -19.29 18.99
CA LYS A 518 2.45 -19.18 20.45
C LYS A 518 1.61 -20.22 21.20
N ASP A 519 2.12 -20.63 22.35
CA ASP A 519 1.42 -21.45 23.34
C ASP A 519 1.82 -21.02 24.77
N SER A 520 1.53 -21.85 25.78
CA SER A 520 1.85 -21.58 27.19
C SER A 520 3.35 -21.61 27.53
N LEU A 521 4.21 -22.08 26.63
CA LEU A 521 5.67 -22.11 26.75
C LEU A 521 6.35 -20.93 26.03
N GLY A 522 5.60 -20.13 25.27
CA GLY A 522 6.09 -18.93 24.58
C GLY A 522 5.82 -18.93 23.07
N CYS A 523 6.60 -18.15 22.34
CA CYS A 523 6.49 -18.00 20.88
C CYS A 523 7.54 -18.84 20.12
N PHE A 524 7.14 -19.39 18.97
CA PHE A 524 7.96 -20.27 18.13
C PHE A 524 7.77 -19.99 16.64
N GLU A 525 8.80 -20.30 15.86
CA GLU A 525 8.76 -20.22 14.40
C GLU A 525 7.92 -21.37 13.80
N CYS A 526 7.33 -21.13 12.63
CA CYS A 526 6.47 -22.08 11.93
C CYS A 526 6.65 -21.93 10.41
N GLU A 527 6.80 -23.05 9.70
CA GLU A 527 7.08 -23.06 8.26
C GLU A 527 5.85 -22.67 7.44
N ASP A 528 4.64 -23.09 7.84
CA ASP A 528 3.37 -22.63 7.25
C ASP A 528 3.24 -21.10 7.29
N LEU A 529 3.71 -20.51 8.38
CA LEU A 529 3.68 -19.07 8.62
C LEU A 529 4.87 -18.32 7.98
N SER A 530 5.71 -19.00 7.21
CA SER A 530 6.86 -18.43 6.50
C SER A 530 6.62 -18.34 4.98
N VAL A 531 7.48 -17.61 4.26
CA VAL A 531 7.34 -17.36 2.81
C VAL A 531 8.10 -18.43 2.02
N LEU A 532 7.45 -19.05 1.04
CA LEU A 532 8.05 -20.09 0.19
C LEU A 532 9.13 -19.51 -0.74
N THR A 533 10.26 -20.19 -0.87
CA THR A 533 11.37 -19.77 -1.74
C THR A 533 12.23 -20.94 -2.24
N THR A 534 13.20 -20.65 -3.10
CA THR A 534 14.18 -21.60 -3.67
C THR A 534 15.28 -21.96 -2.67
N ASN A 535 15.67 -23.23 -2.62
CA ASN A 535 16.66 -23.78 -1.71
C ASN A 535 18.07 -23.78 -2.33
N HIS A 536 19.12 -23.51 -1.53
CA HIS A 536 20.52 -23.59 -1.97
C HIS A 536 21.04 -25.02 -2.19
N LYS A 537 20.29 -26.05 -1.78
CA LYS A 537 20.62 -27.46 -1.98
C LYS A 537 19.54 -28.18 -2.82
N PRO A 538 19.40 -27.85 -4.13
CA PRO A 538 18.41 -28.49 -5.01
C PRO A 538 18.56 -30.02 -5.14
N GLN A 539 19.69 -30.60 -4.76
CA GLN A 539 19.86 -32.05 -4.68
C GLN A 539 19.09 -32.68 -3.49
N GLN A 540 18.75 -31.89 -2.47
CA GLN A 540 18.01 -32.31 -1.28
C GLN A 540 16.54 -31.91 -1.33
N SER A 541 16.24 -30.68 -1.77
CA SER A 541 14.89 -30.09 -1.89
C SER A 541 14.98 -28.92 -2.88
N GLN A 542 14.01 -28.70 -3.78
CA GLN A 542 13.98 -27.48 -4.60
C GLN A 542 13.55 -26.27 -3.78
N PHE A 543 12.61 -26.49 -2.86
CA PHE A 543 11.96 -25.43 -2.10
C PHE A 543 12.35 -25.46 -0.61
N THR A 544 12.15 -24.32 0.03
CA THR A 544 12.32 -24.07 1.47
C THR A 544 11.55 -22.80 1.84
N THR A 545 11.67 -22.32 3.07
CA THR A 545 11.05 -21.08 3.53
C THR A 545 12.06 -20.01 3.95
N ILE A 546 11.62 -18.75 3.94
CA ILE A 546 12.30 -17.60 4.51
C ILE A 546 11.27 -16.72 5.23
N CYS A 547 11.69 -16.06 6.31
CA CYS A 547 10.84 -15.21 7.13
C CYS A 547 11.50 -13.83 7.38
N ALA A 548 10.86 -13.06 8.25
CA ALA A 548 11.29 -11.78 8.77
C ALA A 548 11.58 -10.71 7.69
N THR A 549 12.39 -9.71 8.02
CA THR A 549 12.60 -8.55 7.15
C THR A 549 13.41 -8.86 5.89
N SER A 550 14.16 -9.98 5.86
CA SER A 550 14.84 -10.47 4.66
C SER A 550 13.87 -10.88 3.55
N ALA A 551 12.82 -11.64 3.91
CA ALA A 551 11.76 -12.04 2.97
C ALA A 551 11.05 -10.82 2.37
N ALA A 552 10.72 -9.84 3.22
CA ALA A 552 10.09 -8.59 2.82
C ALA A 552 11.00 -7.74 1.90
N THR A 553 12.30 -7.67 2.18
CA THR A 553 13.27 -6.89 1.39
C THR A 553 13.46 -7.47 -0.02
N ALA A 554 13.50 -8.80 -0.15
CA ALA A 554 13.58 -9.46 -1.46
C ALA A 554 12.34 -9.20 -2.33
N GLN A 555 11.13 -9.27 -1.75
CA GLN A 555 9.88 -8.89 -2.43
C GLN A 555 9.87 -7.41 -2.85
N ALA A 556 10.40 -6.52 -2.01
CA ALA A 556 10.48 -5.09 -2.33
C ALA A 556 11.43 -4.84 -3.51
N ALA A 557 12.55 -5.59 -3.57
CA ALA A 557 13.50 -5.53 -4.68
C ALA A 557 12.89 -6.06 -5.99
N TRP A 558 12.14 -7.17 -5.93
CA TRP A 558 11.33 -7.65 -7.05
C TRP A 558 10.36 -6.58 -7.57
N MET A 559 9.59 -5.95 -6.67
CA MET A 559 8.63 -4.91 -7.05
C MET A 559 9.31 -3.67 -7.65
N ALA A 560 10.45 -3.25 -7.09
CA ALA A 560 11.26 -2.17 -7.64
C ALA A 560 11.86 -2.53 -9.02
N ALA A 561 12.20 -3.79 -9.27
CA ALA A 561 12.66 -4.25 -10.59
C ALA A 561 11.52 -4.27 -11.62
N GLN A 562 10.29 -4.66 -11.23
CA GLN A 562 9.13 -4.52 -12.11
C GLN A 562 8.88 -3.05 -12.49
N LEU A 563 8.98 -2.14 -11.53
CA LEU A 563 8.87 -0.69 -11.77
C LEU A 563 9.98 -0.16 -12.69
N GLN A 564 11.23 -0.54 -12.45
CA GLN A 564 12.37 -0.11 -13.25
C GLN A 564 12.33 -0.68 -14.67
N SER A 565 11.82 -1.91 -14.86
CA SER A 565 11.59 -2.49 -16.19
C SER A 565 10.42 -1.84 -16.93
N MET A 566 9.35 -1.47 -16.23
CA MET A 566 8.22 -0.74 -16.81
C MET A 566 8.61 0.69 -17.22
N TYR A 567 9.53 1.30 -16.46
CA TYR A 567 10.04 2.65 -16.71
C TYR A 567 11.59 2.69 -16.79
N PRO A 568 12.22 2.19 -17.87
CA PRO A 568 13.69 2.06 -17.96
C PRO A 568 14.48 3.37 -17.84
N ASN A 569 13.82 4.51 -18.09
CA ASN A 569 14.40 5.85 -18.02
C ASN A 569 14.04 6.61 -16.72
N ALA A 570 13.23 6.01 -15.84
CA ALA A 570 12.94 6.60 -14.55
C ALA A 570 14.20 6.62 -13.67
N TRP A 571 14.39 7.70 -12.93
CA TRP A 571 15.50 7.85 -11.99
C TRP A 571 15.29 6.95 -10.75
N PRO A 572 16.36 6.56 -10.04
CA PRO A 572 16.28 5.86 -8.76
C PRO A 572 15.33 6.52 -7.75
N GLU A 573 15.37 7.85 -7.66
CA GLU A 573 14.48 8.66 -6.83
C GLU A 573 13.02 8.49 -7.22
N THR A 574 12.73 8.27 -8.50
CA THR A 574 11.39 8.02 -9.05
C THR A 574 10.90 6.62 -8.73
N ILE A 575 11.74 5.60 -8.89
CA ILE A 575 11.36 4.22 -8.53
C ILE A 575 11.10 4.14 -7.02
N ARG A 576 11.97 4.75 -6.20
CA ARG A 576 11.75 4.91 -4.76
C ARG A 576 10.44 5.64 -4.44
N ALA A 577 10.18 6.74 -5.13
CA ALA A 577 8.95 7.51 -4.95
C ALA A 577 7.71 6.66 -5.28
N LEU A 578 7.66 5.98 -6.44
CA LEU A 578 6.53 5.15 -6.85
C LEU A 578 6.24 4.01 -5.88
N LEU A 579 7.28 3.34 -5.37
CA LEU A 579 7.15 2.26 -4.40
C LEU A 579 6.41 2.75 -3.14
N ILE A 580 6.91 3.82 -2.52
CA ILE A 580 6.31 4.45 -1.31
C ILE A 580 4.97 5.14 -1.61
N HIS A 581 4.82 5.74 -2.78
CA HIS A 581 3.57 6.38 -3.21
C HIS A 581 2.42 5.37 -3.35
N SER A 582 2.73 4.14 -3.78
CA SER A 582 1.75 3.05 -3.88
C SER A 582 1.34 2.43 -2.53
N ALA A 583 2.00 2.81 -1.44
CA ALA A 583 1.85 2.16 -0.13
C ALA A 583 0.63 2.65 0.67
N GLU A 584 0.01 1.72 1.41
CA GLU A 584 -1.13 1.97 2.31
C GLU A 584 -1.09 1.09 3.55
N TRP A 585 -1.63 1.61 4.66
CA TRP A 585 -1.86 0.83 5.88
C TRP A 585 -3.15 0.01 5.78
N THR A 586 -3.08 -1.24 6.23
CA THR A 586 -4.27 -2.06 6.51
C THR A 586 -5.08 -1.44 7.65
N ASP A 587 -6.35 -1.82 7.77
CA ASP A 587 -7.15 -1.43 8.93
C ASP A 587 -6.69 -2.12 10.23
N ALA A 588 -6.00 -3.27 10.13
CA ALA A 588 -5.35 -3.92 11.25
C ALA A 588 -4.16 -3.10 11.79
N MET A 589 -3.25 -2.62 10.93
CA MET A 589 -2.15 -1.72 11.30
C MET A 589 -2.68 -0.42 11.96
N LYS A 590 -3.74 0.17 11.40
CA LYS A 590 -4.41 1.33 12.00
C LYS A 590 -4.95 0.98 13.39
N LYS A 591 -5.70 -0.12 13.53
CA LYS A 591 -6.22 -0.57 14.83
C LYS A 591 -5.11 -0.84 15.87
N GLN A 592 -3.94 -1.29 15.42
CA GLN A 592 -2.79 -1.62 16.25
C GLN A 592 -2.00 -0.38 16.72
N PHE A 593 -1.83 0.64 15.86
CA PHE A 593 -0.90 1.75 16.11
C PHE A 593 -1.46 3.17 15.90
N LEU A 594 -2.74 3.34 15.53
CA LEU A 594 -3.37 4.64 15.35
C LEU A 594 -4.32 4.94 16.52
N ASP A 595 -3.82 5.69 17.51
CA ASP A 595 -4.53 5.98 18.76
C ASP A 595 -5.69 7.00 18.62
N GLY A 596 -5.91 7.55 17.42
CA GLY A 596 -6.90 8.60 17.17
C GLY A 596 -6.96 9.07 15.70
N SER A 597 -7.36 10.32 15.47
CA SER A 597 -7.48 10.92 14.13
C SER A 597 -6.71 12.23 13.96
N SER A 598 -5.93 12.63 14.97
CA SER A 598 -5.05 13.78 14.90
C SER A 598 -3.74 13.44 14.20
N LYS A 599 -3.08 14.47 13.67
CA LYS A 599 -1.73 14.34 13.07
C LYS A 599 -0.72 13.69 14.01
N ASN A 600 -0.84 13.91 15.31
CA ASN A 600 0.09 13.32 16.27
C ASN A 600 -0.10 11.80 16.41
N ASP A 601 -1.33 11.31 16.24
CA ASP A 601 -1.65 9.88 16.36
C ASP A 601 -1.05 9.09 15.19
N TYR A 602 -1.05 9.68 13.98
CA TYR A 602 -0.36 9.13 12.81
C TYR A 602 1.17 9.01 12.98
N LYS A 603 1.79 9.72 13.93
CA LYS A 603 3.25 9.59 14.18
C LYS A 603 3.61 8.16 14.57
N LYS A 604 2.80 7.52 15.43
CA LYS A 604 3.03 6.15 15.90
C LYS A 604 2.90 5.15 14.75
N LEU A 605 1.79 5.21 14.01
CA LEU A 605 1.56 4.39 12.81
C LEU A 605 2.66 4.54 11.75
N LEU A 606 3.11 5.77 11.45
CA LEU A 606 4.23 6.01 10.52
C LEU A 606 5.53 5.37 11.02
N ARG A 607 5.85 5.55 12.31
CA ARG A 607 7.12 5.08 12.88
C ARG A 607 7.19 3.57 13.04
N THR A 608 6.06 2.86 13.07
CA THR A 608 6.00 1.39 13.13
C THR A 608 5.79 0.73 11.77
N CYS A 609 4.85 1.22 10.96
CA CYS A 609 4.43 0.59 9.70
C CYS A 609 4.92 1.33 8.44
N GLY A 610 5.73 2.39 8.60
CA GLY A 610 6.13 3.25 7.50
C GLY A 610 4.94 3.91 6.82
N TYR A 611 5.00 4.01 5.49
CA TYR A 611 3.86 4.38 4.64
C TYR A 611 2.94 3.19 4.30
N GLY A 612 3.19 2.01 4.86
CA GLY A 612 2.38 0.80 4.70
C GLY A 612 2.91 -0.17 3.63
N ILE A 613 1.98 -0.94 3.06
CA ILE A 613 2.27 -2.02 2.10
C ILE A 613 2.20 -1.47 0.67
N PRO A 614 3.28 -1.52 -0.13
CA PRO A 614 3.27 -1.07 -1.52
C PRO A 614 2.41 -1.97 -2.40
N ASN A 615 1.84 -1.41 -3.45
CA ASN A 615 0.98 -2.13 -4.40
C ASN A 615 1.49 -1.94 -5.82
N LEU A 616 2.01 -3.02 -6.43
CA LEU A 616 2.62 -2.97 -7.76
C LEU A 616 1.67 -2.36 -8.80
N GLY A 617 0.41 -2.81 -8.87
CA GLY A 617 -0.57 -2.33 -9.85
C GLY A 617 -0.75 -0.81 -9.81
N ARG A 618 -0.89 -0.22 -8.62
CA ARG A 618 -0.94 1.24 -8.45
C ARG A 618 0.37 1.96 -8.72
N ALA A 619 1.51 1.29 -8.46
CA ALA A 619 2.82 1.85 -8.74
C ALA A 619 3.11 1.91 -10.25
N ILE A 620 2.67 0.91 -11.03
CA ILE A 620 2.93 0.83 -12.47
C ILE A 620 1.88 1.50 -13.36
N GLN A 621 0.65 1.77 -12.89
CA GLN A 621 -0.45 2.20 -13.77
C GLN A 621 -1.25 3.39 -13.23
N CYS A 622 -1.71 4.23 -14.17
CA CYS A 622 -2.90 5.05 -14.01
C CYS A 622 -4.16 4.21 -14.32
N ALA A 623 -5.27 4.56 -13.68
CA ALA A 623 -6.61 4.22 -14.12
C ALA A 623 -7.35 5.49 -14.58
N ASN A 624 -8.51 5.37 -15.24
CA ASN A 624 -9.35 6.53 -15.60
C ASN A 624 -9.58 7.47 -14.39
N ASN A 625 -9.84 6.89 -13.21
CA ASN A 625 -10.17 7.56 -11.95
C ASN A 625 -8.99 7.72 -10.96
N SER A 626 -7.77 7.32 -11.36
CA SER A 626 -6.57 7.44 -10.53
C SER A 626 -5.34 7.69 -11.40
N VAL A 627 -4.87 8.95 -11.44
CA VAL A 627 -3.83 9.36 -12.40
C VAL A 627 -2.54 9.73 -11.67
N ASN A 628 -1.49 8.96 -11.93
CA ASN A 628 -0.12 9.21 -11.47
C ASN A 628 0.61 10.14 -12.46
N LEU A 629 0.98 11.33 -11.98
CA LEU A 629 1.83 12.30 -12.66
C LEU A 629 3.23 12.27 -12.03
N ILE A 630 4.26 12.12 -12.85
CA ILE A 630 5.66 12.01 -12.43
C ILE A 630 6.45 13.18 -13.00
N ILE A 631 7.15 13.92 -12.15
CA ILE A 631 8.06 15.00 -12.54
C ILE A 631 9.46 14.68 -12.04
N GLN A 632 10.45 14.71 -12.93
CA GLN A 632 11.88 14.63 -12.61
C GLN A 632 12.53 15.98 -12.91
N SER A 633 13.28 16.54 -11.96
CA SER A 633 13.88 17.87 -12.12
C SER A 633 15.12 18.07 -11.24
N GLU A 634 15.88 19.15 -11.51
CA GLU A 634 17.08 19.54 -10.78
C GLU A 634 16.91 20.93 -10.19
N LEU A 635 17.09 21.08 -8.87
CA LEU A 635 17.02 22.36 -8.17
C LEU A 635 18.42 22.79 -7.72
N GLN A 636 18.77 24.08 -7.84
CA GLN A 636 19.93 24.63 -7.13
C GLN A 636 19.45 25.26 -5.81
N PRO A 637 19.64 24.62 -4.64
CA PRO A 637 19.06 25.07 -3.38
C PRO A 637 19.69 26.37 -2.85
N PHE A 638 20.98 26.61 -3.12
CA PHE A 638 21.74 27.71 -2.51
C PHE A 638 22.59 28.49 -3.53
N ASP A 639 23.01 29.69 -3.14
CA ASP A 639 23.93 30.57 -3.89
C ASP A 639 24.75 31.44 -2.93
N LYS A 640 25.83 32.06 -3.42
CA LYS A 640 26.64 33.04 -2.71
C LYS A 640 26.33 34.45 -3.20
N GLN A 641 25.71 35.26 -2.35
CA GLN A 641 25.45 36.68 -2.62
C GLN A 641 26.34 37.55 -1.74
N LYS A 642 27.37 38.17 -2.35
CA LYS A 642 28.44 38.90 -1.65
C LYS A 642 29.12 37.96 -0.63
N ASP A 643 29.05 38.30 0.65
CA ASP A 643 29.65 37.55 1.76
C ASP A 643 28.66 36.63 2.50
N ARG A 644 27.47 36.37 1.92
CA ARG A 644 26.43 35.53 2.52
C ARG A 644 26.02 34.38 1.61
N TYR A 645 25.81 33.21 2.19
CA TYR A 645 25.24 32.03 1.53
C TYR A 645 23.74 32.01 1.81
N VAL A 646 22.93 31.92 0.76
CA VAL A 646 21.48 32.13 0.82
C VAL A 646 20.73 31.05 0.04
N SER A 647 19.47 30.82 0.38
CA SER A 647 18.55 30.03 -0.45
C SER A 647 18.37 30.72 -1.82
N LYS A 648 18.36 29.92 -2.89
CA LYS A 648 18.39 30.43 -4.27
C LYS A 648 17.06 30.21 -4.99
N ASP A 649 16.89 29.01 -5.54
CA ASP A 649 15.76 28.68 -6.41
C ASP A 649 14.69 27.94 -5.61
N MET A 650 13.44 28.15 -5.98
CA MET A 650 12.33 27.25 -5.70
C MET A 650 11.58 26.96 -7.00
N HIS A 651 11.05 25.76 -7.14
CA HIS A 651 10.30 25.33 -8.31
C HIS A 651 8.81 25.37 -8.05
N ILE A 652 8.05 26.01 -8.93
CA ILE A 652 6.60 25.88 -9.00
C ILE A 652 6.26 24.99 -10.18
N HIS A 653 5.53 23.91 -9.93
CA HIS A 653 4.95 23.05 -10.95
C HIS A 653 3.47 23.39 -11.10
N GLU A 654 3.07 23.81 -12.30
CA GLU A 654 1.67 23.81 -12.66
C GLU A 654 1.26 22.41 -13.14
N ILE A 655 0.33 21.80 -12.40
CA ILE A 655 -0.18 20.48 -12.68
C ILE A 655 -1.41 20.60 -13.60
N PRO A 656 -1.50 19.84 -14.71
CA PRO A 656 -2.53 20.00 -15.74
C PRO A 656 -3.88 19.39 -15.32
N TRP A 657 -4.39 19.74 -14.14
CA TRP A 657 -5.65 19.20 -13.63
C TRP A 657 -6.81 19.38 -14.61
N PRO A 658 -7.71 18.38 -14.70
CA PRO A 658 -8.88 18.44 -15.56
C PRO A 658 -9.96 19.28 -14.85
N LYS A 659 -9.70 20.59 -14.68
CA LYS A 659 -10.52 21.53 -13.90
C LYS A 659 -12.01 21.41 -14.20
N ASP A 660 -12.38 21.36 -15.48
CA ASP A 660 -13.77 21.23 -15.92
C ASP A 660 -14.43 19.93 -15.41
N VAL A 661 -13.70 18.82 -15.32
CA VAL A 661 -14.17 17.54 -14.76
C VAL A 661 -14.21 17.61 -13.24
N LEU A 662 -13.17 18.14 -12.59
CA LEU A 662 -13.13 18.29 -11.12
C LEU A 662 -14.22 19.25 -10.59
N GLU A 663 -14.58 20.29 -11.36
CA GLU A 663 -15.68 21.19 -11.06
C GLU A 663 -17.05 20.51 -11.26
N GLN A 664 -17.19 19.62 -12.25
CA GLN A 664 -18.38 18.78 -12.43
C GLN A 664 -18.58 17.75 -11.31
N LEU A 665 -17.52 17.39 -10.58
CA LEU A 665 -17.57 16.55 -9.38
C LEU A 665 -17.91 17.33 -8.09
N PHE A 666 -18.06 18.65 -8.16
CA PHE A 666 -18.54 19.52 -7.07
C PHE A 666 -17.88 19.24 -5.68
N ASP A 667 -18.70 18.77 -4.72
CA ASP A 667 -18.34 18.52 -3.32
C ASP A 667 -17.82 17.08 -3.06
N THR A 668 -17.72 16.24 -4.11
CA THR A 668 -17.17 14.87 -4.00
C THR A 668 -15.81 14.92 -3.33
N GLN A 669 -15.65 14.12 -2.26
CA GLN A 669 -14.38 14.01 -1.56
C GLN A 669 -13.40 13.23 -2.43
N VAL A 670 -12.25 13.83 -2.68
CA VAL A 670 -11.16 13.28 -3.47
C VAL A 670 -9.88 13.35 -2.67
N GLU A 671 -8.91 12.50 -3.02
CA GLU A 671 -7.60 12.52 -2.42
C GLU A 671 -6.55 12.93 -3.45
N MET A 672 -5.57 13.71 -3.00
CA MET A 672 -4.34 13.97 -3.75
C MET A 672 -3.16 13.52 -2.90
N LYS A 673 -2.49 12.44 -3.29
CA LYS A 673 -1.25 12.01 -2.65
C LYS A 673 -0.08 12.70 -3.33
N ILE A 674 0.89 13.17 -2.55
CA ILE A 674 2.15 13.71 -3.05
C ILE A 674 3.28 12.95 -2.38
N THR A 675 4.26 12.50 -3.17
CA THR A 675 5.53 11.94 -2.70
C THR A 675 6.69 12.68 -3.37
N LEU A 676 7.49 13.38 -2.55
CA LEU A 676 8.73 14.03 -2.97
C LEU A 676 9.91 13.16 -2.53
N SER A 677 10.81 12.86 -3.45
CA SER A 677 11.96 11.97 -3.28
C SER A 677 13.22 12.62 -3.84
N TYR A 678 14.27 12.72 -3.04
CA TYR A 678 15.59 13.23 -3.43
C TYR A 678 16.68 12.50 -2.63
N PHE A 679 17.93 12.49 -3.09
CA PHE A 679 19.04 11.90 -2.34
C PHE A 679 19.97 12.98 -1.76
N ILE A 680 20.30 12.86 -0.47
CA ILE A 680 21.20 13.79 0.22
C ILE A 680 22.64 13.26 0.19
N GLU A 681 23.62 14.17 0.04
CA GLU A 681 25.01 13.83 0.36
C GLU A 681 25.15 13.90 1.90
N PRO A 682 25.72 12.87 2.55
CA PRO A 682 25.80 12.79 4.00
C PRO A 682 26.94 13.64 4.59
N GLY A 683 26.76 14.08 5.83
CA GLY A 683 27.73 14.85 6.59
C GLY A 683 27.97 14.23 7.97
N PRO A 684 28.59 13.03 8.05
CA PRO A 684 28.50 12.12 9.21
C PRO A 684 29.17 12.60 10.50
N GLY A 685 30.03 13.61 10.48
CA GLY A 685 30.76 14.06 11.66
C GLY A 685 29.87 14.48 12.84
N GLU A 686 29.99 13.76 13.96
CA GLU A 686 29.17 13.91 15.17
C GLU A 686 29.49 15.18 15.98
N ILE A 687 29.11 16.35 15.47
CA ILE A 687 29.22 17.62 16.20
C ILE A 687 27.81 18.16 16.48
N GLY A 688 26.98 17.28 17.06
CA GLY A 688 25.62 17.56 17.51
C GLY A 688 24.54 17.72 16.43
N TRP A 689 24.90 17.57 15.14
CA TRP A 689 24.02 17.68 13.95
C TRP A 689 23.06 18.88 13.89
N LYS A 690 23.42 19.99 14.55
CA LYS A 690 22.71 21.27 14.53
C LYS A 690 23.49 22.32 13.73
N ASP A 691 22.80 23.38 13.31
CA ASP A 691 23.39 24.54 12.64
C ASP A 691 24.28 24.14 11.45
N ARG A 692 25.59 24.39 11.53
CA ARG A 692 26.59 24.04 10.50
C ARG A 692 26.95 22.56 10.41
N TYR A 693 26.54 21.76 11.39
CA TYR A 693 26.87 20.35 11.51
C TYR A 693 25.77 19.41 11.06
N ARG A 694 24.65 19.91 10.50
CA ARG A 694 23.56 19.10 9.92
C ARG A 694 24.09 17.98 9.04
N TYR A 695 23.45 16.81 9.15
CA TYR A 695 23.76 15.61 8.38
C TYR A 695 23.45 15.73 6.87
N PRO A 696 22.27 16.20 6.43
CA PRO A 696 21.99 16.31 4.99
C PRO A 696 22.65 17.54 4.35
N SER A 697 23.10 17.39 3.10
CA SER A 697 23.62 18.45 2.24
C SER A 697 22.65 19.61 2.03
N CYS A 698 21.42 19.27 1.68
CA CYS A 698 20.25 20.15 1.73
C CYS A 698 19.03 19.29 2.08
N ALA A 699 17.93 19.94 2.45
CA ALA A 699 16.63 19.28 2.52
C ALA A 699 15.68 19.93 1.52
N LEU A 700 14.76 19.16 0.95
CA LEU A 700 13.68 19.69 0.12
C LEU A 700 12.34 19.56 0.85
N ARG A 701 11.41 20.43 0.51
CA ARG A 701 10.06 20.51 1.06
C ARG A 701 9.07 20.71 -0.07
N PHE A 702 7.84 20.25 0.11
CA PHE A 702 6.73 20.59 -0.78
C PHE A 702 5.56 21.19 -0.01
N ASP A 703 4.77 21.99 -0.72
CA ASP A 703 3.46 22.47 -0.31
C ASP A 703 2.63 22.80 -1.57
N VAL A 704 1.32 23.02 -1.42
CA VAL A 704 0.39 23.29 -2.55
C VAL A 704 -0.39 24.59 -2.32
N ASN A 705 -0.83 25.25 -3.39
CA ASN A 705 -1.52 26.55 -3.28
C ASN A 705 -2.88 26.46 -2.58
N GLY A 706 -3.62 25.36 -2.73
CA GLY A 706 -4.98 25.28 -2.21
C GLY A 706 -5.87 26.33 -2.88
N SER A 707 -6.43 27.26 -2.09
CA SER A 707 -7.20 28.40 -2.58
C SER A 707 -6.38 29.69 -2.78
N ASP A 708 -5.07 29.67 -2.52
CA ASP A 708 -4.21 30.85 -2.73
C ASP A 708 -4.02 31.13 -4.23
N THR A 709 -3.97 32.41 -4.62
CA THR A 709 -3.47 32.82 -5.95
C THR A 709 -1.97 32.52 -6.05
N LYS A 710 -1.42 32.52 -7.27
CA LYS A 710 0.02 32.26 -7.50
C LYS A 710 0.88 33.20 -6.66
N GLU A 711 0.55 34.48 -6.59
CA GLU A 711 1.31 35.52 -5.86
C GLU A 711 1.27 35.29 -4.34
N VAL A 712 0.09 34.97 -3.80
CA VAL A 712 -0.09 34.68 -2.36
C VAL A 712 0.65 33.39 -1.99
N PHE A 713 0.55 32.36 -2.83
CA PHE A 713 1.24 31.08 -2.64
C PHE A 713 2.76 31.25 -2.67
N MET A 714 3.28 31.94 -3.68
CA MET A 714 4.70 32.27 -3.84
C MET A 714 5.26 32.99 -2.61
N SER A 715 4.49 33.93 -2.06
CA SER A 715 4.84 34.63 -0.83
C SER A 715 4.80 33.74 0.42
N ARG A 716 3.81 32.83 0.51
CA ARG A 716 3.73 31.82 1.57
C ARG A 716 4.94 30.87 1.55
N ILE A 717 5.33 30.36 0.38
CA ILE A 717 6.52 29.50 0.24
C ILE A 717 7.78 30.28 0.61
N SER A 718 7.91 31.51 0.13
CA SER A 718 9.04 32.38 0.50
C SER A 718 9.13 32.55 2.01
N LYS A 719 8.02 32.88 2.70
CA LYS A 719 8.00 32.94 4.17
C LYS A 719 8.39 31.60 4.81
N ALA A 720 7.96 30.47 4.26
CA ALA A 720 8.33 29.16 4.78
C ALA A 720 9.84 28.89 4.68
N ILE A 721 10.49 29.32 3.59
CA ILE A 721 11.96 29.29 3.45
C ILE A 721 12.62 30.21 4.49
N GLU A 722 12.07 31.39 4.76
CA GLU A 722 12.57 32.32 5.79
C GLU A 722 12.42 31.76 7.21
N ASP A 723 11.27 31.16 7.55
CA ASP A 723 11.04 30.53 8.85
C ASP A 723 11.98 29.31 9.05
N GLU A 724 12.16 28.45 8.02
CA GLU A 724 13.10 27.31 8.05
C GLU A 724 14.57 27.78 8.16
N ASN A 725 14.93 28.90 7.53
CA ASN A 725 16.28 29.47 7.60
C ASN A 725 16.65 30.01 8.98
N ASN A 726 15.66 30.30 9.83
CA ASN A 726 15.81 30.83 11.18
C ASN A 726 15.45 29.79 12.27
N ASP A 727 15.26 28.51 11.90
CA ASP A 727 14.80 27.40 12.76
C ASP A 727 13.51 27.73 13.57
N ILE A 728 12.60 28.53 12.99
CA ILE A 728 11.35 28.95 13.63
C ILE A 728 10.29 27.85 13.50
N ALA A 729 9.61 27.54 14.62
CA ALA A 729 8.53 26.56 14.65
C ALA A 729 7.38 26.92 13.67
N ARG A 730 7.03 25.99 12.79
CA ARG A 730 6.08 26.19 11.70
C ARG A 730 4.67 26.52 12.21
N SER A 731 4.03 27.50 11.60
CA SER A 731 2.56 27.61 11.54
C SER A 731 2.10 27.23 10.13
N GLY A 732 1.24 26.20 10.03
CA GLY A 732 0.78 25.69 8.73
C GLY A 732 -0.02 26.74 7.96
N GLY A 733 0.55 27.26 6.88
CA GLY A 733 0.06 28.47 6.22
C GLY A 733 -1.00 28.29 5.13
N GLY A 734 -1.31 27.06 4.71
CA GLY A 734 -2.30 26.78 3.66
C GLY A 734 -3.65 26.34 4.23
N ASN A 735 -4.75 26.68 3.53
CA ASN A 735 -6.12 26.20 3.82
C ASN A 735 -6.31 24.71 3.43
N VAL A 736 -5.29 23.87 3.66
CA VAL A 736 -5.06 22.59 3.00
C VAL A 736 -5.07 21.48 4.05
N GLN A 737 -6.06 20.58 3.99
CA GLN A 737 -6.20 19.48 4.95
C GLN A 737 -5.27 18.31 4.58
N TRP A 738 -4.00 18.47 4.96
CA TRP A 738 -3.03 17.37 5.00
C TRP A 738 -3.37 16.35 6.08
N LEU A 739 -3.24 15.06 5.77
CA LEU A 739 -3.44 13.95 6.71
C LEU A 739 -2.31 13.89 7.75
N LEU A 740 -1.06 13.93 7.30
CA LEU A 740 0.13 13.80 8.15
C LEU A 740 0.68 15.17 8.55
N GLY A 741 0.76 16.09 7.59
CA GLY A 741 1.26 17.44 7.78
C GLY A 741 2.78 17.52 7.95
N PRO A 742 3.32 18.76 8.01
CA PRO A 742 4.76 19.01 7.90
C PRO A 742 5.58 18.42 9.05
N ASN A 743 5.02 18.34 10.27
CA ASN A 743 5.76 17.87 11.46
C ASN A 743 6.02 16.36 11.43
N ASN A 744 5.22 15.59 10.68
CA ASN A 744 5.44 14.17 10.47
C ASN A 744 6.20 13.91 9.18
N ARG A 745 5.78 14.53 8.07
CA ARG A 745 6.30 14.18 6.75
C ARG A 745 7.71 14.71 6.46
N ASN A 746 8.11 15.87 6.99
CA ASN A 746 9.33 16.58 6.54
C ASN A 746 10.61 16.10 7.25
N VAL A 747 10.81 14.78 7.38
CA VAL A 747 11.97 14.14 8.00
C VAL A 747 12.63 13.17 7.01
N GLY A 748 13.96 13.05 7.04
CA GLY A 748 14.70 12.26 6.03
C GLY A 748 14.73 12.92 4.64
N SER A 749 14.84 12.08 3.60
CA SER A 749 14.97 12.48 2.19
C SER A 749 13.77 12.11 1.30
N ILE A 750 12.72 11.53 1.90
CA ILE A 750 11.48 11.18 1.21
C ILE A 750 10.25 11.56 2.04
N HIS A 751 9.38 12.35 1.44
CA HIS A 751 8.23 12.97 2.10
C HIS A 751 6.97 12.56 1.35
N SER A 752 6.09 11.75 1.95
CA SER A 752 4.76 11.48 1.40
C SER A 752 3.66 12.02 2.31
N ASP A 753 2.59 12.56 1.72
CA ASP A 753 1.39 13.00 2.45
C ASP A 753 0.15 12.93 1.55
N VAL A 754 -1.02 12.88 2.17
CA VAL A 754 -2.32 12.84 1.50
C VAL A 754 -3.05 14.14 1.82
N TRP A 755 -3.46 14.86 0.79
CA TRP A 755 -4.45 15.93 0.90
C TRP A 755 -5.85 15.37 0.68
N GLN A 756 -6.78 15.75 1.54
CA GLN A 756 -8.19 15.39 1.44
C GLN A 756 -9.04 16.67 1.30
N GLY A 757 -10.00 16.66 0.38
CA GLY A 757 -10.90 17.79 0.16
C GLY A 757 -11.92 17.55 -0.95
N THR A 758 -12.68 18.60 -1.30
CA THR A 758 -13.65 18.52 -2.41
C THR A 758 -12.94 18.59 -3.77
N ALA A 759 -13.51 17.96 -4.79
CA ALA A 759 -13.01 18.04 -6.16
C ALA A 759 -12.92 19.51 -6.66
N ALA A 760 -13.90 20.36 -6.32
CA ALA A 760 -13.83 21.79 -6.59
C ALA A 760 -12.64 22.50 -5.91
N ALA A 761 -12.23 22.09 -4.71
CA ALA A 761 -11.02 22.63 -4.05
C ALA A 761 -9.72 22.08 -4.68
N LEU A 762 -9.75 20.88 -5.26
CA LEU A 762 -8.62 20.35 -6.02
C LEU A 762 -8.43 21.07 -7.36
N ALA A 763 -9.53 21.44 -8.03
CA ALA A 763 -9.52 22.18 -9.29
C ALA A 763 -8.75 23.51 -9.20
N THR A 764 -8.82 24.19 -8.05
CA THR A 764 -8.07 25.43 -7.77
C THR A 764 -6.66 25.17 -7.22
N SER A 765 -6.42 23.99 -6.61
CA SER A 765 -5.14 23.59 -6.03
C SER A 765 -4.19 22.93 -7.05
N ASN A 766 -3.89 23.62 -8.14
CA ASN A 766 -3.09 23.08 -9.25
C ASN A 766 -1.61 23.51 -9.28
N LEU A 767 -1.12 24.25 -8.27
CA LEU A 767 0.29 24.63 -8.14
C LEU A 767 0.95 23.89 -6.97
N ILE A 768 2.06 23.19 -7.26
CA ILE A 768 2.89 22.51 -6.25
C ILE A 768 4.25 23.19 -6.22
N ALA A 769 4.68 23.62 -5.03
CA ALA A 769 6.00 24.16 -4.83
C ALA A 769 6.96 23.07 -4.32
N VAL A 770 8.19 23.05 -4.84
CA VAL A 770 9.33 22.34 -4.27
C VAL A 770 10.40 23.37 -3.91
N TYR A 771 10.80 23.43 -2.64
CA TYR A 771 11.68 24.47 -2.11
C TYR A 771 12.74 23.93 -1.13
N PRO A 772 13.89 24.61 -1.00
CA PRO A 772 14.98 24.14 -0.17
C PRO A 772 14.83 24.56 1.29
N ALA A 773 15.36 23.72 2.17
CA ALA A 773 15.61 23.97 3.59
C ALA A 773 17.09 23.65 3.92
N VAL A 774 17.58 24.22 5.03
CA VAL A 774 19.01 24.31 5.36
C VAL A 774 19.69 22.94 5.48
N GLY A 775 20.87 22.81 4.87
CA GLY A 775 21.79 21.69 5.06
C GLY A 775 23.25 22.13 4.93
N TRP A 776 24.18 21.19 5.02
CA TRP A 776 25.61 21.51 5.14
C TRP A 776 26.22 22.17 3.89
N TRP A 777 25.63 22.04 2.69
CA TRP A 777 26.07 22.75 1.49
C TRP A 777 26.09 24.27 1.68
N ARG A 778 25.11 24.83 2.42
CA ARG A 778 25.06 26.27 2.71
C ARG A 778 26.06 26.67 3.80
N GLU A 779 26.13 25.89 4.86
CA GLU A 779 26.84 26.26 6.09
C GLU A 779 28.35 25.98 6.01
N ARG A 780 28.74 24.83 5.44
CA ARG A 780 30.14 24.39 5.29
C ARG A 780 30.74 24.85 3.96
N HIS A 781 30.56 26.13 3.64
CA HIS A 781 30.95 26.76 2.37
C HIS A 781 32.42 26.57 1.95
N HIS A 782 33.33 26.27 2.88
CA HIS A 782 34.72 25.90 2.60
C HIS A 782 34.87 24.60 1.78
N LEU A 783 33.83 23.76 1.74
CA LEU A 783 33.74 22.55 0.91
C LEU A 783 33.32 22.85 -0.54
N GLY A 784 32.99 24.10 -0.88
CA GLY A 784 32.69 24.52 -2.26
C GLY A 784 31.33 24.08 -2.82
N ARG A 785 30.54 23.26 -2.12
CA ARG A 785 29.28 22.66 -2.62
C ARG A 785 28.04 23.57 -2.64
N TRP A 786 28.18 24.88 -2.38
CA TRP A 786 27.02 25.78 -2.21
C TRP A 786 26.31 26.13 -3.52
N ASP A 787 26.92 25.89 -4.68
CA ASP A 787 26.35 26.08 -6.02
C ASP A 787 25.88 24.78 -6.70
N HIS A 788 26.03 23.64 -6.04
CA HIS A 788 25.59 22.34 -6.56
C HIS A 788 24.07 22.26 -6.74
N LYS A 789 23.66 21.38 -7.66
CA LYS A 789 22.25 21.03 -7.89
C LYS A 789 21.91 19.70 -7.23
N ILE A 790 20.64 19.54 -6.85
CA ILE A 790 20.07 18.28 -6.38
C ILE A 790 18.96 17.81 -7.31
N ARG A 791 18.96 16.51 -7.64
CA ARG A 791 17.87 15.86 -8.37
C ARG A 791 16.72 15.55 -7.42
N TYR A 792 15.50 15.67 -7.92
CA TYR A 792 14.32 15.15 -7.22
C TYR A 792 13.29 14.57 -8.19
N SER A 793 12.54 13.61 -7.67
CA SER A 793 11.30 13.12 -8.26
C SER A 793 10.11 13.56 -7.41
N LEU A 794 9.07 14.06 -8.07
CA LEU A 794 7.79 14.41 -7.48
C LEU A 794 6.71 13.55 -8.15
N VAL A 795 6.14 12.62 -7.38
CA VAL A 795 5.00 11.79 -7.80
C VAL A 795 3.74 12.38 -7.17
N VAL A 796 2.75 12.68 -8.02
CA VAL A 796 1.47 13.25 -7.62
C VAL A 796 0.39 12.34 -8.17
N SER A 797 -0.47 11.81 -7.32
CA SER A 797 -1.70 11.15 -7.78
C SER A 797 -2.92 11.93 -7.31
N ILE A 798 -3.97 11.84 -8.12
CA ILE A 798 -5.32 12.20 -7.72
C ILE A 798 -6.18 10.95 -7.85
N SER A 799 -7.01 10.68 -6.85
CA SER A 799 -7.97 9.57 -6.87
C SER A 799 -9.37 10.09 -6.55
N THR A 800 -10.34 9.67 -7.37
CA THR A 800 -11.77 9.88 -7.11
C THR A 800 -12.39 8.56 -6.63
N PRO A 801 -13.33 8.60 -5.67
CA PRO A 801 -14.02 7.40 -5.22
C PRO A 801 -15.01 6.86 -6.26
N GLU A 802 -15.38 7.66 -7.26
CA GLU A 802 -16.13 7.27 -8.47
C GLU A 802 -15.17 6.78 -9.56
N ILE A 803 -15.50 5.66 -10.21
CA ILE A 803 -14.69 4.99 -11.24
C ILE A 803 -14.96 5.54 -12.65
N THR A 804 -16.09 6.20 -12.91
CA THR A 804 -16.40 6.80 -14.23
C THR A 804 -15.76 8.14 -14.52
N ALA A 805 -15.23 8.84 -13.52
CA ALA A 805 -14.55 10.12 -13.74
C ALA A 805 -13.28 9.89 -14.57
N ASP A 806 -13.33 10.15 -15.88
CA ASP A 806 -12.16 10.10 -16.76
C ASP A 806 -11.29 11.34 -16.53
N LEU A 807 -10.40 11.22 -15.55
CA LEU A 807 -9.35 12.19 -15.27
C LEU A 807 -8.21 12.08 -16.31
N TYR A 808 -7.97 10.87 -16.83
CA TYR A 808 -6.82 10.54 -17.68
C TYR A 808 -6.89 11.22 -19.06
N THR A 809 -7.97 11.03 -19.83
CA THR A 809 -8.07 11.57 -21.20
C THR A 809 -7.97 13.09 -21.26
N PRO A 810 -8.64 13.88 -20.38
CA PRO A 810 -8.52 15.33 -20.40
C PRO A 810 -7.14 15.82 -19.96
N ILE A 811 -6.48 15.16 -19.00
CA ILE A 811 -5.08 15.44 -18.61
C ILE A 811 -4.15 15.24 -19.83
N ILE A 812 -4.24 14.08 -20.49
CA ILE A 812 -3.45 13.77 -21.69
C ILE A 812 -3.69 14.77 -22.82
N ASN A 813 -4.95 15.20 -23.03
CA ASN A 813 -5.27 16.21 -24.04
C ASN A 813 -4.66 17.58 -23.71
N LYS A 814 -4.70 18.03 -22.44
CA LYS A 814 -4.03 19.27 -22.00
C LYS A 814 -2.51 19.20 -22.23
N ILE A 815 -1.87 18.09 -21.89
CA ILE A 815 -0.43 17.87 -22.10
C ILE A 815 -0.09 17.91 -23.61
N LYS A 816 -0.86 17.22 -24.46
CA LYS A 816 -0.68 17.22 -25.92
C LYS A 816 -0.81 18.62 -26.52
N VAL A 817 -1.76 19.44 -26.05
CA VAL A 817 -1.92 20.83 -26.50
C VAL A 817 -0.74 21.69 -26.04
N ALA A 818 -0.36 21.62 -24.76
CA ALA A 818 0.77 22.38 -24.22
C ALA A 818 2.10 22.05 -24.95
N ASN A 819 2.31 20.79 -25.33
CA ASN A 819 3.50 20.37 -26.07
C ASN A 819 3.48 20.85 -27.53
N LYS A 820 2.31 20.96 -28.19
CA LYS A 820 2.22 21.54 -29.55
C LYS A 820 2.52 23.03 -29.57
N VAL A 821 1.96 23.80 -28.64
CA VAL A 821 2.20 25.25 -28.53
C VAL A 821 3.68 25.57 -28.26
N LYS A 822 4.42 24.69 -27.58
CA LYS A 822 5.87 24.81 -27.37
C LYS A 822 6.72 24.48 -28.61
N VAL A 823 6.13 23.95 -29.70
CA VAL A 823 6.83 23.62 -30.96
C VAL A 823 6.59 24.70 -32.04
N GLU A 824 5.48 25.42 -31.98
CA GLU A 824 5.18 26.55 -32.88
C GLU A 824 5.90 27.86 -32.48
N ILE A 825 7.24 27.80 -32.34
CA ILE A 825 8.11 28.98 -32.44
C ILE A 825 9.30 28.65 -33.36
N THR A 826 9.02 28.58 -34.66
CA THR A 826 10.05 28.74 -35.71
C THR A 826 9.45 29.46 -36.93
N THR A 827 9.61 30.77 -36.96
CA THR A 827 9.64 31.63 -38.17
C THR A 827 10.65 32.74 -37.92
#